data_AF-A0A964E4V4-F1
#
_entry.id   AF-A0A964E4V4-F1
#
_cell.length_a   1.000
_cell.length_b   1.000
_cell.length_c   1.000
_cell.angle_alpha   90.00
_cell.angle_beta   90.00
_cell.angle_gamma   90.00
#
_symmetry.space_group_name_H-M   'P 1'
#
loop_
_entity.id
_entity.type
_entity.pdbx_description
1 polymer ?
#
loop_
_entity_poly.entity_id
_entity_poly.type
_entity_poly.pdbx_seq_one_letter_code
_entity_poly.pdbx_strand_id
1 'polypeptide(L)'
;MLLALRSFQIQGKLEAAERNFTRILSATPQHIHARIGLGYCAWLAGDLGRAAQAFDEAAALDPADEDAVTDCATALAQIGKHAAADAFLAQRPQTPRLLIARGTIAEQQGEDDRARGFYQAALDSEEKPGEAAFQRLITLHRRAGRFDAALAVAEGLAASDKQRGATAAQARGAIYLAIGRSDDAIDAFRAGLAADPDSETCALALAREWRRRGRHEDAAAVLADRPETVSLLLERSELALAMRDPDAARGHAQAADRLQPKRPEALVQLCRIEIDRGDYAAARAAADLIPGKGAEFKAVHLRALLDIARAREDDREAEAVLSQLVTLLPSDALMRVEHARALRKLGQGVAAAAEVMLALDWDPRSTAALGEAGERAQKDDDYETARHFFRRVLDIAPDHIFHHLRLVRLLQTMGSDEEMQALEACNARFGDVADLRSEAVRRLREAGNLEEALAAAAAATSAHPGSFALWVDYLDLSLRLRPVAEVERLLARIPAQNRREELVVLLHRARLAIRLNRRDEARLILEKGLLQDPHNRSYLNELFLLSLWRNDVEDATRHHLHLASLSLVERRMNGQTINASQSHNGQMINDLKLDAEAMEALHQSEHGTSRGRIRRLMELVRERPDHIPTAQALVVTAMEAGRFAPPPRDAAAAQVAHAHIPQRVAQYWDEDPPPADLRAISDSWRQINPGYEYRLYNDKTARAYLQERLPAGALQAYLRARDATTRADLFRLAVLVLDGGIWADMDDRCLKPVGQLFRPADLAVFWQERSGHICNNFMAAAPNHPILRRALVTAVTAINRGDHDKVWMLTGPGLITRSFAQEMAASGELWSSWLGQVNVIGEFDLWPVVGMHCAALYKRQGRHWHKEAFQQAKPRPGARAIADAGDLDGTPRSPTSAVASAPSDQPSLAAASASD
;
A
#
# COMPACT_ATOMS: atom_id res chain seq x y z
N MET A 1 -31.84 2.59 42.74
CA MET A 1 -31.25 3.86 43.21
C MET A 1 -30.27 4.45 42.19
N LEU A 2 -29.25 3.70 41.75
CA LEU A 2 -28.25 4.14 40.75
C LEU A 2 -28.86 4.74 39.45
N LEU A 3 -29.89 4.10 38.89
CA LEU A 3 -30.57 4.60 37.68
C LEU A 3 -31.26 5.96 37.89
N ALA A 4 -31.84 6.19 39.06
CA ALA A 4 -32.44 7.47 39.42
C ALA A 4 -31.37 8.56 39.63
N LEU A 5 -30.23 8.20 40.21
CA LEU A 5 -29.09 9.11 40.42
C LEU A 5 -28.38 9.48 39.12
N ARG A 6 -28.24 8.53 38.17
CA ARG A 6 -27.79 8.82 36.80
C ARG A 6 -28.73 9.77 36.08
N SER A 7 -30.05 9.62 36.26
CA SER A 7 -31.03 10.59 35.72
C SER A 7 -30.86 11.98 36.34
N PHE A 8 -30.59 12.07 37.65
CA PHE A 8 -30.30 13.35 38.30
C PHE A 8 -28.98 13.98 37.87
N GLN A 9 -27.94 13.19 37.59
CA GLN A 9 -26.70 13.70 37.00
C GLN A 9 -26.93 14.31 35.61
N ILE A 10 -27.70 13.62 34.76
CA ILE A 10 -28.05 14.10 33.42
C ILE A 10 -28.88 15.40 33.49
N GLN A 11 -29.65 15.58 34.56
CA GLN A 11 -30.44 16.79 34.83
C GLN A 11 -29.68 17.88 35.60
N GLY A 12 -28.39 17.69 35.92
CA GLY A 12 -27.60 18.64 36.71
C GLY A 12 -28.01 18.77 38.19
N LYS A 13 -28.73 17.79 38.73
CA LYS A 13 -29.29 17.80 40.10
C LYS A 13 -28.52 16.94 41.09
N LEU A 14 -27.29 16.54 40.77
CA LEU A 14 -26.50 15.64 41.60
C LEU A 14 -26.21 16.22 43.00
N GLU A 15 -25.91 17.52 43.07
CA GLU A 15 -25.70 18.25 44.33
C GLU A 15 -26.96 18.34 45.20
N ALA A 16 -28.14 18.34 44.58
CA ALA A 16 -29.41 18.32 45.32
C ALA A 16 -29.67 16.93 45.92
N ALA A 17 -29.33 15.86 45.18
CA ALA A 17 -29.41 14.50 45.68
C ALA A 17 -28.41 14.27 46.83
N GLU A 18 -27.18 14.74 46.71
CA GLU A 18 -26.17 14.70 47.77
C GLU A 18 -26.66 15.42 49.04
N ARG A 19 -27.16 16.66 48.91
CA ARG A 19 -27.74 17.41 50.04
C ARG A 19 -28.88 16.66 50.74
N ASN A 20 -29.74 15.99 49.98
CA ASN A 20 -30.84 15.22 50.55
C ASN A 20 -30.35 14.00 51.32
N PHE A 21 -29.38 13.24 50.79
CA PHE A 21 -28.79 12.11 51.52
C PHE A 21 -28.01 12.57 52.76
N THR A 22 -27.27 13.66 52.68
CA THR A 22 -26.60 14.27 53.84
C THR A 22 -27.61 14.69 54.91
N ARG A 23 -28.76 15.25 54.51
CA ARG A 23 -29.84 15.58 55.45
C ARG A 23 -30.43 14.33 56.11
N ILE A 24 -30.63 13.26 55.37
CA ILE A 24 -31.08 11.97 55.92
C ILE A 24 -30.06 11.43 56.92
N LEU A 25 -28.77 11.52 56.61
CA LEU A 25 -27.71 11.07 57.54
C LEU A 25 -27.54 11.98 58.76
N SER A 26 -27.88 13.27 58.65
CA SER A 26 -27.88 14.17 59.81
C SER A 26 -28.99 13.85 60.83
N ALA A 27 -30.14 13.34 60.36
CA ALA A 27 -31.25 12.91 61.20
C ALA A 27 -31.10 11.43 61.64
N THR A 28 -30.54 10.60 60.77
CA THR A 28 -30.35 9.15 60.98
C THR A 28 -28.94 8.73 60.55
N PRO A 29 -27.93 8.89 61.42
CA PRO A 29 -26.54 8.62 61.10
C PRO A 29 -26.18 7.18 60.79
N GLN A 30 -27.10 6.21 60.89
CA GLN A 30 -26.87 4.79 60.56
C GLN A 30 -27.65 4.35 59.31
N HIS A 31 -28.19 5.28 58.52
CA HIS A 31 -29.03 4.96 57.36
C HIS A 31 -28.19 4.45 56.16
N ILE A 32 -28.10 3.13 56.00
CA ILE A 32 -27.27 2.45 54.98
C ILE A 32 -27.54 2.95 53.55
N HIS A 33 -28.79 2.94 53.08
CA HIS A 33 -29.08 3.36 51.69
C HIS A 33 -28.78 4.84 51.42
N ALA A 34 -28.79 5.71 52.44
CA ALA A 34 -28.42 7.11 52.26
C ALA A 34 -26.89 7.26 52.12
N ARG A 35 -26.11 6.42 52.81
CA ARG A 35 -24.66 6.30 52.60
C ARG A 35 -24.30 5.73 51.22
N ILE A 36 -24.96 4.65 50.79
CA ILE A 36 -24.80 4.12 49.43
C ILE A 36 -25.20 5.19 48.40
N GLY A 37 -26.26 5.96 48.67
CA GLY A 37 -26.68 7.11 47.87
C GLY A 37 -25.59 8.18 47.75
N LEU A 38 -24.92 8.54 48.84
CA LEU A 38 -23.75 9.43 48.83
C LEU A 38 -22.57 8.84 48.07
N GLY A 39 -22.30 7.53 48.21
CA GLY A 39 -21.24 6.84 47.49
C GLY A 39 -21.44 6.91 45.98
N TYR A 40 -22.67 6.67 45.50
CA TYR A 40 -22.98 6.84 44.08
C TYR A 40 -22.96 8.30 43.63
N CYS A 41 -23.38 9.27 44.46
CA CYS A 41 -23.22 10.68 44.13
C CYS A 41 -21.75 11.05 43.92
N ALA A 42 -20.86 10.62 44.82
CA ALA A 42 -19.42 10.84 44.71
C ALA A 42 -18.81 10.12 43.50
N TRP A 43 -19.22 8.87 43.24
CA TRP A 43 -18.78 8.10 42.07
C TRP A 43 -19.15 8.81 40.77
N LEU A 44 -20.40 9.26 40.63
CA LEU A 44 -20.85 9.98 39.44
C LEU A 44 -20.21 11.37 39.31
N ALA A 45 -19.77 11.99 40.41
CA ALA A 45 -19.01 13.23 40.41
C ALA A 45 -17.51 13.05 40.07
N GLY A 46 -17.05 11.81 39.91
CA GLY A 46 -15.64 11.48 39.64
C GLY A 46 -14.74 11.43 40.88
N ASP A 47 -15.28 11.66 42.08
CA ASP A 47 -14.55 11.53 43.33
C ASP A 47 -14.66 10.09 43.86
N LEU A 48 -13.88 9.21 43.24
CA LEU A 48 -13.84 7.78 43.57
C LEU A 48 -13.30 7.52 44.98
N GLY A 49 -12.53 8.44 45.57
CA GLY A 49 -12.04 8.34 46.94
C GLY A 49 -13.17 8.49 47.96
N ARG A 50 -13.98 9.54 47.81
CA ARG A 50 -15.19 9.73 48.64
C ARG A 50 -16.23 8.65 48.39
N ALA A 51 -16.33 8.15 47.15
CA ALA A 51 -17.20 7.02 46.82
C ALA A 51 -16.81 5.77 47.61
N ALA A 52 -15.53 5.37 47.55
CA ALA A 52 -15.01 4.23 48.29
C ALA A 52 -15.25 4.35 49.80
N GLN A 53 -15.02 5.53 50.38
CA GLN A 53 -15.28 5.78 51.81
C GLN A 53 -16.77 5.62 52.16
N ALA A 54 -17.67 6.21 51.37
CA ALA A 54 -19.10 6.13 51.65
C ALA A 54 -19.66 4.70 51.50
N PHE A 55 -19.12 3.90 50.55
CA PHE A 55 -19.45 2.48 50.44
C PHE A 55 -18.83 1.64 51.55
N ASP A 56 -17.62 1.94 52.00
CA ASP A 56 -16.99 1.27 53.15
C ASP A 56 -17.80 1.51 54.43
N GLU A 57 -18.20 2.75 54.68
CA GLU A 57 -19.08 3.08 55.81
C GLU A 57 -20.45 2.38 55.71
N ALA A 58 -20.99 2.19 54.50
CA ALA A 58 -22.21 1.41 54.30
C ALA A 58 -21.97 -0.08 54.57
N ALA A 59 -20.89 -0.64 54.05
CA ALA A 59 -20.50 -2.04 54.23
C ALA A 59 -20.04 -2.36 55.66
N ALA A 60 -19.73 -1.36 56.48
CA ALA A 60 -19.45 -1.51 57.90
C ALA A 60 -20.73 -1.60 58.75
N LEU A 61 -21.81 -0.95 58.30
CA LEU A 61 -23.12 -0.99 58.97
C LEU A 61 -23.90 -2.24 58.63
N ASP A 62 -23.78 -2.71 57.38
CA ASP A 62 -24.31 -4.00 56.94
C ASP A 62 -23.22 -4.81 56.23
N PRO A 63 -22.49 -5.66 56.97
CA PRO A 63 -21.46 -6.48 56.38
C PRO A 63 -21.95 -7.54 55.39
N ALA A 64 -23.26 -7.82 55.35
CA ALA A 64 -23.89 -8.77 54.44
C ALA A 64 -24.40 -8.12 53.14
N ASP A 65 -24.38 -6.79 53.03
CA ASP A 65 -24.72 -6.07 51.81
C ASP A 65 -23.59 -6.21 50.77
N GLU A 66 -23.69 -7.25 49.94
CA GLU A 66 -22.72 -7.53 48.88
C GLU A 66 -22.64 -6.43 47.82
N ASP A 67 -23.70 -5.64 47.62
CA ASP A 67 -23.69 -4.53 46.66
C ASP A 67 -22.74 -3.43 47.17
N ALA A 68 -22.89 -3.02 48.44
CA ALA A 68 -21.99 -2.04 49.07
C ALA A 68 -20.53 -2.52 49.11
N VAL A 69 -20.32 -3.80 49.41
CA VAL A 69 -18.98 -4.41 49.44
C VAL A 69 -18.34 -4.45 48.04
N THR A 70 -19.09 -4.87 47.02
CA THR A 70 -18.60 -4.93 45.63
C THR A 70 -18.31 -3.55 45.08
N ASP A 71 -19.17 -2.57 45.35
CA ASP A 71 -19.03 -1.19 44.89
C ASP A 71 -17.84 -0.49 45.57
N CYS A 72 -17.60 -0.73 46.86
CA CYS A 72 -16.39 -0.26 47.54
C CYS A 72 -15.12 -0.83 46.91
N ALA A 73 -15.05 -2.15 46.72
CA ALA A 73 -13.89 -2.80 46.12
C ALA A 73 -13.64 -2.33 44.68
N THR A 74 -14.71 -2.11 43.90
CA THR A 74 -14.62 -1.58 42.54
C THR A 74 -14.11 -0.14 42.52
N ALA A 75 -14.61 0.72 43.41
CA ALA A 75 -14.12 2.09 43.55
C ALA A 75 -12.63 2.13 43.96
N LEU A 76 -12.21 1.27 44.89
CA LEU A 76 -10.81 1.10 45.30
C LEU A 76 -9.92 0.63 44.14
N ALA A 77 -10.40 -0.31 43.32
CA ALA A 77 -9.68 -0.77 42.15
C ALA A 77 -9.54 0.33 41.08
N GLN A 78 -10.59 1.13 40.84
CA GLN A 78 -10.54 2.22 39.85
C GLN A 78 -9.57 3.36 40.22
N ILE A 79 -9.29 3.56 41.52
CA ILE A 79 -8.25 4.50 41.98
C ILE A 79 -6.84 3.87 42.07
N GLY A 80 -6.65 2.67 41.51
CA GLY A 80 -5.36 1.95 41.48
C GLY A 80 -4.99 1.24 42.79
N LYS A 81 -5.87 1.22 43.80
CA LYS A 81 -5.64 0.56 45.09
C LYS A 81 -6.09 -0.91 45.06
N HIS A 82 -5.63 -1.67 44.07
CA HIS A 82 -6.05 -3.06 43.85
C HIS A 82 -5.76 -4.00 45.05
N ALA A 83 -4.60 -3.84 45.71
CA ALA A 83 -4.25 -4.63 46.90
C ALA A 83 -5.19 -4.35 48.08
N ALA A 84 -5.63 -3.09 48.25
CA ALA A 84 -6.59 -2.73 49.29
C ALA A 84 -7.98 -3.29 48.96
N ALA A 85 -8.37 -3.29 47.69
CA ALA A 85 -9.63 -3.88 47.22
C ALA A 85 -9.66 -5.41 47.45
N ASP A 86 -8.58 -6.14 47.10
CA ASP A 86 -8.50 -7.59 47.35
C ASP A 86 -8.49 -7.91 48.85
N ALA A 87 -7.72 -7.16 49.65
CA ALA A 87 -7.71 -7.32 51.11
C ALA A 87 -9.07 -7.03 51.75
N PHE A 88 -9.80 -6.04 51.23
CA PHE A 88 -11.15 -5.70 51.68
C PHE A 88 -12.15 -6.84 51.39
N LEU A 89 -12.10 -7.42 50.19
CA LEU A 89 -12.95 -8.56 49.80
C LEU A 89 -12.56 -9.86 50.52
N ALA A 90 -11.27 -10.07 50.82
CA ALA A 90 -10.78 -11.27 51.49
C ALA A 90 -11.29 -11.43 52.94
N GLN A 91 -11.68 -10.32 53.59
CA GLN A 91 -12.20 -10.30 54.96
C GLN A 91 -13.71 -10.55 55.05
N ARG A 92 -14.38 -10.75 53.90
CA ARG A 92 -15.83 -10.95 53.80
C ARG A 92 -16.16 -12.40 53.42
N PRO A 93 -17.41 -12.87 53.65
CA PRO A 93 -17.84 -14.19 53.20
C PRO A 93 -17.55 -14.40 51.71
N GLN A 94 -16.93 -15.52 51.34
CA GLN A 94 -16.54 -15.78 49.95
C GLN A 94 -17.71 -16.34 49.15
N THR A 95 -18.73 -15.52 48.93
CA THR A 95 -19.86 -15.85 48.06
C THR A 95 -19.46 -15.79 46.58
N PRO A 96 -20.20 -16.44 45.65
CA PRO A 96 -19.86 -16.44 44.23
C PRO A 96 -19.67 -15.04 43.66
N ARG A 97 -20.50 -14.08 44.09
CA ARG A 97 -20.43 -12.70 43.64
C ARG A 97 -19.14 -12.01 44.07
N LEU A 98 -18.73 -12.18 45.34
CA LEU A 98 -17.50 -11.58 45.86
C LEU A 98 -16.25 -12.28 45.29
N LEU A 99 -16.31 -13.60 45.04
CA LEU A 99 -15.27 -14.32 44.32
C LEU A 99 -15.09 -13.81 42.87
N ILE A 100 -16.19 -13.51 42.15
CA ILE A 100 -16.12 -12.88 40.82
C ILE A 100 -15.47 -11.49 40.90
N ALA A 101 -15.80 -10.69 41.92
CA ALA A 101 -15.20 -9.38 42.12
C ALA A 101 -13.68 -9.49 42.37
N ARG A 102 -13.24 -10.43 43.21
CA ARG A 102 -11.81 -10.71 43.45
C ARG A 102 -11.10 -11.20 42.19
N GLY A 103 -11.72 -12.10 41.42
CA GLY A 103 -11.20 -12.55 40.13
C GLY A 103 -11.01 -11.40 39.14
N THR A 104 -11.95 -10.45 39.10
CA THR A 104 -11.89 -9.28 38.23
C THR A 104 -10.77 -8.32 38.63
N ILE A 105 -10.54 -8.13 39.94
CA ILE A 105 -9.41 -7.32 40.44
C ILE A 105 -8.08 -7.99 40.11
N ALA A 106 -7.96 -9.32 40.28
CA ALA A 106 -6.75 -10.06 39.92
C ALA A 106 -6.47 -9.99 38.40
N GLU A 107 -7.50 -10.05 37.54
CA GLU A 107 -7.35 -9.86 36.10
C GLU A 107 -6.83 -8.46 35.76
N GLN A 108 -7.30 -7.40 36.42
CA GLN A 108 -6.81 -6.03 36.24
C GLN A 108 -5.34 -5.86 36.64
N GLN A 109 -4.85 -6.69 37.58
CA GLN A 109 -3.45 -6.72 38.01
C GLN A 109 -2.55 -7.57 37.09
N GLY A 110 -3.12 -8.26 36.09
CA GLY A 110 -2.39 -9.20 35.22
C GLY A 110 -2.11 -10.55 35.89
N GLU A 111 -2.77 -10.86 37.01
CA GLU A 111 -2.60 -12.09 37.77
C GLU A 111 -3.60 -13.17 37.32
N ASP A 112 -3.54 -13.55 36.04
CA ASP A 112 -4.52 -14.42 35.38
C ASP A 112 -4.70 -15.79 36.08
N ASP A 113 -3.65 -16.32 36.72
CA ASP A 113 -3.71 -17.60 37.43
C ASP A 113 -4.53 -17.50 38.73
N ARG A 114 -4.39 -16.39 39.47
CA ARG A 114 -5.21 -16.10 40.65
C ARG A 114 -6.65 -15.81 40.24
N ALA A 115 -6.85 -15.05 39.16
CA ALA A 115 -8.17 -14.77 38.61
C ALA A 115 -8.94 -16.06 38.26
N ARG A 116 -8.28 -17.01 37.59
CA ARG A 116 -8.87 -18.33 37.28
C ARG A 116 -9.25 -19.11 38.53
N GLY A 117 -8.42 -19.10 39.56
CA GLY A 117 -8.74 -19.74 40.84
C GLY A 117 -10.02 -19.20 41.47
N PHE A 118 -10.20 -17.88 41.47
CA PHE A 118 -11.41 -17.25 42.00
C PHE A 118 -12.65 -17.52 41.16
N TYR A 119 -12.55 -17.49 39.83
CA TYR A 119 -13.69 -17.83 38.96
C TYR A 119 -14.08 -19.31 39.05
N GLN A 120 -13.11 -20.22 39.17
CA GLN A 120 -13.39 -21.63 39.42
C GLN A 120 -14.10 -21.84 40.76
N ALA A 121 -13.59 -21.23 41.84
CA ALA A 121 -14.23 -21.30 43.15
C ALA A 121 -15.66 -20.72 43.15
N ALA A 122 -15.92 -19.68 42.35
CA ALA A 122 -17.27 -19.13 42.18
C ALA A 122 -18.22 -20.08 41.43
N LEU A 123 -17.69 -20.92 40.53
CA LEU A 123 -18.48 -21.93 39.80
C LEU A 123 -18.73 -23.19 40.61
N ASP A 124 -17.79 -23.57 41.49
CA ASP A 124 -17.88 -24.75 42.35
C ASP A 124 -18.81 -24.55 43.57
N SER A 125 -19.32 -23.33 43.78
CA SER A 125 -20.24 -23.01 44.87
C SER A 125 -21.63 -23.64 44.69
N GLU A 126 -22.26 -24.06 45.80
CA GLU A 126 -23.63 -24.61 45.82
C GLU A 126 -24.70 -23.56 45.47
N GLU A 127 -24.39 -22.28 45.66
CA GLU A 127 -25.21 -21.18 45.15
C GLU A 127 -25.06 -21.07 43.64
N LYS A 128 -26.20 -21.03 42.91
CA LYS A 128 -26.27 -21.10 41.44
C LYS A 128 -25.02 -20.50 40.76
N PRO A 129 -24.26 -21.28 39.96
CA PRO A 129 -23.03 -20.78 39.36
C PRO A 129 -23.32 -19.52 38.55
N GLY A 130 -22.51 -18.49 38.80
CA GLY A 130 -22.63 -17.21 38.14
C GLY A 130 -22.18 -17.31 36.68
N GLU A 131 -23.09 -17.11 35.73
CA GLU A 131 -22.80 -17.03 34.28
C GLU A 131 -21.59 -16.12 33.98
N ALA A 132 -21.40 -15.05 34.76
CA ALA A 132 -20.24 -14.17 34.64
C ALA A 132 -18.90 -14.85 34.97
N ALA A 133 -18.85 -15.73 35.98
CA ALA A 133 -17.65 -16.51 36.32
C ALA A 133 -17.32 -17.49 35.19
N PHE A 134 -18.35 -18.15 34.65
CA PHE A 134 -18.22 -19.09 33.53
C PHE A 134 -17.59 -18.44 32.29
N GLN A 135 -18.17 -17.33 31.84
CA GLN A 135 -17.70 -16.61 30.65
C GLN A 135 -16.27 -16.08 30.84
N ARG A 136 -15.96 -15.54 32.03
CA ARG A 136 -14.62 -15.04 32.37
C ARG A 136 -13.58 -16.17 32.41
N LEU A 137 -13.91 -17.31 33.02
CA LEU A 137 -13.02 -18.45 33.11
C LEU A 137 -12.69 -19.06 31.74
N ILE A 138 -13.71 -19.25 30.88
CA ILE A 138 -13.51 -19.70 29.50
C ILE A 138 -12.63 -18.72 28.73
N THR A 139 -12.86 -17.41 28.89
CA THR A 139 -12.07 -16.37 28.23
C THR A 139 -10.59 -16.43 28.64
N LEU A 140 -10.30 -16.58 29.94
CA LEU A 140 -8.92 -16.71 30.44
C LEU A 140 -8.25 -17.98 29.94
N HIS A 141 -8.94 -19.14 29.95
CA HIS A 141 -8.38 -20.38 29.41
C HIS A 141 -8.07 -20.28 27.92
N ARG A 142 -8.95 -19.65 27.13
CA ARG A 142 -8.72 -19.42 25.70
C ARG A 142 -7.54 -18.48 25.44
N ARG A 143 -7.43 -17.36 26.17
CA ARG A 143 -6.28 -16.44 26.09
C ARG A 143 -4.96 -17.13 26.41
N ALA A 144 -4.98 -18.07 27.35
CA ALA A 144 -3.82 -18.86 27.74
C ALA A 144 -3.55 -20.09 26.83
N GLY A 145 -4.33 -20.30 25.76
CA GLY A 145 -4.20 -21.46 24.88
C GLY A 145 -4.58 -22.81 25.51
N ARG A 146 -5.22 -22.81 26.69
CA ARG A 146 -5.62 -24.01 27.43
C ARG A 146 -7.01 -24.47 27.00
N PHE A 147 -7.14 -24.88 25.73
CA PHE A 147 -8.43 -25.18 25.12
C PHE A 147 -9.15 -26.38 25.74
N ASP A 148 -8.42 -27.41 26.16
CA ASP A 148 -9.01 -28.58 26.84
C ASP A 148 -9.65 -28.20 28.18
N ALA A 149 -9.00 -27.30 28.94
CA ALA A 149 -9.56 -26.77 30.18
C ALA A 149 -10.80 -25.90 29.92
N ALA A 150 -10.78 -25.09 28.86
CA ALA A 150 -11.96 -24.31 28.45
C ALA A 150 -13.14 -25.21 28.05
N LEU A 151 -12.87 -26.32 27.36
CA LEU A 151 -13.89 -27.32 26.99
C LEU A 151 -14.44 -28.03 28.23
N ALA A 152 -13.59 -28.43 29.17
CA ALA A 152 -14.02 -29.05 30.42
C ALA A 152 -14.93 -28.12 31.25
N VAL A 153 -14.60 -26.82 31.30
CA VAL A 153 -15.48 -25.82 31.94
C VAL A 153 -16.82 -25.72 31.21
N ALA A 154 -16.82 -25.70 29.88
CA ALA A 154 -18.05 -25.67 29.08
C ALA A 154 -18.91 -26.94 29.26
N GLU A 155 -18.30 -28.11 29.38
CA GLU A 155 -18.97 -29.39 29.64
C GLU A 155 -19.57 -29.43 31.06
N GLY A 156 -18.88 -28.88 32.06
CA GLY A 156 -19.35 -28.82 33.44
C GLY A 156 -20.63 -28.01 33.65
N LEU A 157 -20.95 -27.08 32.75
CA LEU A 157 -22.19 -26.29 32.79
C LEU A 157 -23.42 -27.07 32.26
N ALA A 158 -23.21 -28.13 31.49
CA ALA A 158 -24.27 -28.84 30.76
C ALA A 158 -24.99 -29.87 31.66
N ALA A 159 -25.94 -29.45 32.51
CA ALA A 159 -26.85 -30.41 33.16
C ALA A 159 -28.14 -29.88 33.84
N SER A 160 -28.45 -28.57 33.92
CA SER A 160 -29.57 -28.13 34.78
C SER A 160 -30.81 -27.58 34.08
N ASP A 161 -30.68 -26.98 32.88
CA ASP A 161 -31.82 -26.49 32.07
C ASP A 161 -31.43 -26.25 30.59
N LYS A 162 -32.44 -25.98 29.75
CA LYS A 162 -32.28 -25.77 28.30
C LYS A 162 -31.39 -24.57 27.95
N GLN A 163 -31.46 -23.48 28.71
CA GLN A 163 -30.73 -22.24 28.43
C GLN A 163 -29.24 -22.42 28.70
N ARG A 164 -28.89 -23.07 29.82
CA ARG A 164 -27.51 -23.43 30.16
C ARG A 164 -26.93 -24.45 29.18
N GLY A 165 -27.75 -25.38 28.70
CA GLY A 165 -27.37 -26.30 27.63
C GLY A 165 -26.97 -25.56 26.34
N ALA A 166 -27.74 -24.55 25.93
CA ALA A 166 -27.42 -23.72 24.78
C ALA A 166 -26.18 -22.84 24.99
N THR A 167 -26.03 -22.22 26.18
CA THR A 167 -24.83 -21.44 26.54
C THR A 167 -23.55 -22.30 26.51
N ALA A 168 -23.59 -23.49 27.09
CA ALA A 168 -22.47 -24.43 27.08
C ALA A 168 -22.08 -24.84 25.65
N ALA A 169 -23.09 -25.15 24.82
CA ALA A 169 -22.90 -25.49 23.42
C ALA A 169 -22.34 -24.32 22.58
N GLN A 170 -22.78 -23.09 22.85
CA GLN A 170 -22.24 -21.88 22.24
C GLN A 170 -20.77 -21.64 22.62
N ALA A 171 -20.43 -21.82 23.90
CA ALA A 171 -19.06 -21.68 24.37
C ALA A 171 -18.13 -22.73 23.74
N ARG A 172 -18.58 -24.00 23.67
CA ARG A 172 -17.86 -25.07 22.94
C ARG A 172 -17.63 -24.70 21.49
N GLY A 173 -18.65 -24.24 20.78
CA GLY A 173 -18.50 -23.82 19.39
C GLY A 173 -17.50 -22.67 19.22
N ALA A 174 -17.52 -21.67 20.10
CA ALA A 174 -16.54 -20.59 20.09
C ALA A 174 -15.10 -21.06 20.39
N ILE A 175 -14.93 -22.07 21.25
CA ILE A 175 -13.62 -22.70 21.52
C ILE A 175 -13.14 -23.47 20.29
N TYR A 176 -14.01 -24.28 19.67
CA TYR A 176 -13.69 -25.03 18.44
C TYR A 176 -13.28 -24.12 17.29
N LEU A 177 -13.94 -22.97 17.11
CA LEU A 177 -13.52 -21.96 16.15
C LEU A 177 -12.13 -21.39 16.46
N ALA A 178 -11.81 -21.15 17.73
CA ALA A 178 -10.50 -20.62 18.14
C ALA A 178 -9.34 -21.58 17.84
N ILE A 179 -9.61 -22.90 17.82
CA ILE A 179 -8.62 -23.93 17.46
C ILE A 179 -8.70 -24.38 15.99
N GLY A 180 -9.47 -23.66 15.15
CA GLY A 180 -9.59 -23.96 13.71
C GLY A 180 -10.45 -25.17 13.37
N ARG A 181 -11.12 -25.80 14.36
CA ARG A 181 -12.00 -26.96 14.18
C ARG A 181 -13.43 -26.52 13.84
N SER A 182 -13.60 -26.04 12.61
CA SER A 182 -14.86 -25.40 12.23
C SER A 182 -16.06 -26.36 12.12
N ASP A 183 -15.85 -27.65 11.81
CA ASP A 183 -16.96 -28.62 11.72
C ASP A 183 -17.52 -28.95 13.11
N ASP A 184 -16.63 -29.19 14.08
CA ASP A 184 -17.02 -29.40 15.47
C ASP A 184 -17.74 -28.18 16.07
N ALA A 185 -17.38 -26.97 15.62
CA ALA A 185 -18.08 -25.75 16.03
C ALA A 185 -19.53 -25.72 15.53
N ILE A 186 -19.75 -26.08 14.27
CA ILE A 186 -21.10 -26.19 13.68
C ILE A 186 -21.94 -27.21 14.44
N ASP A 187 -21.37 -28.38 14.74
CA ASP A 187 -22.07 -29.42 15.48
C ASP A 187 -22.39 -28.98 16.92
N ALA A 188 -21.48 -28.25 17.56
CA ALA A 188 -21.74 -27.65 18.86
C ALA A 188 -22.90 -26.63 18.80
N PHE A 189 -22.91 -25.71 17.83
CA PHE A 189 -24.02 -24.75 17.71
C PHE A 189 -25.36 -25.42 17.36
N ARG A 190 -25.34 -26.47 16.53
CA ARG A 190 -26.53 -27.30 16.25
C ARG A 190 -27.05 -28.00 17.50
N ALA A 191 -26.16 -28.55 18.32
CA ALA A 191 -26.54 -29.14 19.61
C ALA A 191 -27.15 -28.10 20.55
N GLY A 192 -26.64 -26.86 20.53
CA GLY A 192 -27.22 -25.73 21.26
C GLY A 192 -28.64 -25.39 20.82
N LEU A 193 -28.88 -25.34 19.50
CA LEU A 193 -30.23 -25.14 18.94
C LEU A 193 -31.16 -26.32 19.14
N ALA A 194 -30.64 -27.55 19.26
CA ALA A 194 -31.44 -28.71 19.63
C ALA A 194 -31.87 -28.66 21.10
N ALA A 195 -31.02 -28.13 21.98
CA ALA A 195 -31.33 -27.93 23.39
C ALA A 195 -32.31 -26.76 23.61
N ASP A 196 -32.12 -25.65 22.91
CA ASP A 196 -33.01 -24.49 22.93
C ASP A 196 -33.21 -23.93 21.50
N PRO A 197 -34.31 -24.29 20.82
CA PRO A 197 -34.59 -23.83 19.46
C PRO A 197 -34.66 -22.31 19.30
N ASP A 198 -35.01 -21.61 20.37
CA ASP A 198 -35.13 -20.15 20.43
C ASP A 198 -33.80 -19.45 20.81
N SER A 199 -32.70 -20.20 20.94
CA SER A 199 -31.39 -19.65 21.29
C SER A 199 -30.84 -18.76 20.18
N GLU A 200 -31.04 -17.45 20.36
CA GLU A 200 -30.52 -16.42 19.46
C GLU A 200 -28.99 -16.51 19.32
N THR A 201 -28.25 -16.74 20.41
CA THR A 201 -26.79 -16.81 20.40
C THR A 201 -26.27 -17.98 19.56
N CYS A 202 -26.88 -19.15 19.65
CA CYS A 202 -26.52 -20.32 18.83
C CYS A 202 -26.92 -20.10 17.36
N ALA A 203 -28.10 -19.53 17.10
CA ALA A 203 -28.55 -19.23 15.74
C ALA A 203 -27.62 -18.25 15.03
N LEU A 204 -27.26 -17.14 15.69
CA LEU A 204 -26.32 -16.15 15.18
C LEU A 204 -24.95 -16.76 14.89
N ALA A 205 -24.40 -17.52 15.85
CA ALA A 205 -23.09 -18.14 15.70
C ALA A 205 -23.05 -19.16 14.54
N LEU A 206 -24.10 -19.98 14.41
CA LEU A 206 -24.22 -20.94 13.32
C LEU A 206 -24.41 -20.26 11.96
N ALA A 207 -25.28 -19.25 11.86
CA ALA A 207 -25.51 -18.51 10.62
C ALA A 207 -24.25 -17.77 10.15
N ARG A 208 -23.50 -17.15 11.08
CA ARG A 208 -22.20 -16.52 10.79
C ARG A 208 -21.20 -17.51 10.23
N GLU A 209 -21.14 -18.71 10.81
CA GLU A 209 -20.21 -19.74 10.37
C GLU A 209 -20.56 -20.28 8.97
N TRP A 210 -21.85 -20.52 8.68
CA TRP A 210 -22.28 -20.89 7.34
C TRP A 210 -22.01 -19.80 6.31
N ARG A 211 -22.27 -18.53 6.66
CA ARG A 211 -21.96 -17.37 5.81
C ARG A 211 -20.46 -17.27 5.52
N ARG A 212 -19.60 -17.45 6.53
CA ARG A 212 -18.13 -17.46 6.38
C ARG A 212 -17.65 -18.52 5.39
N ARG A 213 -18.35 -19.67 5.32
CA ARG A 213 -18.06 -20.76 4.37
C ARG A 213 -18.71 -20.58 3.00
N GLY A 214 -19.40 -19.47 2.74
CA GLY A 214 -20.12 -19.24 1.49
C GLY A 214 -21.41 -20.06 1.32
N ARG A 215 -21.85 -20.79 2.36
CA ARG A 215 -23.09 -21.59 2.35
C ARG A 215 -24.27 -20.71 2.76
N HIS A 216 -24.63 -19.78 1.87
CA HIS A 216 -25.62 -18.74 2.17
C HIS A 216 -27.04 -19.29 2.41
N GLU A 217 -27.42 -20.36 1.71
CA GLU A 217 -28.72 -21.02 1.89
C GLU A 217 -28.88 -21.66 3.27
N ASP A 218 -27.83 -22.32 3.78
CA ASP A 218 -27.85 -22.91 5.12
C ASP A 218 -27.94 -21.80 6.19
N ALA A 219 -27.20 -20.70 5.99
CA ALA A 219 -27.28 -19.53 6.87
C ALA A 219 -28.69 -18.94 6.86
N ALA A 220 -29.33 -18.82 5.69
CA ALA A 220 -30.69 -18.33 5.55
C ALA A 220 -31.69 -19.24 6.26
N ALA A 221 -31.56 -20.56 6.12
CA ALA A 221 -32.41 -21.54 6.80
C ALA A 221 -32.28 -21.47 8.33
N VAL A 222 -31.07 -21.22 8.84
CA VAL A 222 -30.83 -21.01 10.29
C VAL A 222 -31.40 -19.68 10.79
N LEU A 223 -31.67 -18.70 9.92
CA LEU A 223 -32.29 -17.44 10.31
C LEU A 223 -33.80 -17.40 9.99
N ALA A 224 -34.31 -18.34 9.19
CA ALA A 224 -35.72 -18.41 8.80
C ALA A 224 -36.62 -18.66 10.02
N ASP A 225 -37.84 -18.10 9.96
CA ASP A 225 -38.94 -18.27 10.93
C ASP A 225 -38.62 -17.93 12.40
N ARG A 226 -37.47 -17.27 12.64
CA ARG A 226 -37.07 -16.78 13.97
C ARG A 226 -37.59 -15.38 14.25
N PRO A 227 -37.88 -15.05 15.53
CA PRO A 227 -38.34 -13.73 15.96
C PRO A 227 -37.43 -12.60 15.44
N GLU A 228 -38.03 -11.48 15.07
CA GLU A 228 -37.27 -10.29 14.67
C GLU A 228 -36.67 -9.61 15.91
N THR A 229 -35.42 -9.93 16.20
CA THR A 229 -34.57 -9.18 17.13
C THR A 229 -33.59 -8.30 16.35
N VAL A 230 -33.03 -7.27 17.00
CA VAL A 230 -32.01 -6.41 16.38
C VAL A 230 -30.84 -7.25 15.85
N SER A 231 -30.28 -8.16 16.65
CA SER A 231 -29.08 -8.90 16.24
C SER A 231 -29.36 -9.90 15.11
N LEU A 232 -30.52 -10.57 15.10
CA LEU A 232 -30.91 -11.44 13.98
C LEU A 232 -31.17 -10.65 12.69
N LEU A 233 -31.80 -9.47 12.77
CA LEU A 233 -31.98 -8.60 11.62
C LEU A 233 -30.64 -8.10 11.06
N LEU A 234 -29.68 -7.76 11.92
CA LEU A 234 -28.35 -7.36 11.47
C LEU A 234 -27.60 -8.52 10.81
N GLU A 235 -27.73 -9.76 11.30
CA GLU A 235 -27.15 -10.92 10.58
C GLU A 235 -27.87 -11.23 9.27
N ARG A 236 -29.20 -11.05 9.18
CA ARG A 236 -29.92 -11.13 7.90
C ARG A 236 -29.41 -10.07 6.93
N SER A 237 -29.12 -8.86 7.41
CA SER A 237 -28.49 -7.81 6.62
C SER A 237 -27.11 -8.21 6.10
N GLU A 238 -26.24 -8.75 6.97
CA GLU A 238 -24.91 -9.24 6.61
C GLU A 238 -24.98 -10.40 5.59
N LEU A 239 -25.95 -11.31 5.73
CA LEU A 239 -26.17 -12.40 4.80
C LEU A 239 -26.65 -11.89 3.43
N ALA A 240 -27.56 -10.92 3.40
CA ALA A 240 -28.02 -10.30 2.16
C ALA A 240 -26.87 -9.61 1.40
N LEU A 241 -25.97 -8.91 2.11
CA LEU A 241 -24.73 -8.38 1.52
C LEU A 241 -23.86 -9.49 0.92
N ALA A 242 -23.67 -10.60 1.63
CA ALA A 242 -22.92 -11.75 1.12
C ALA A 242 -23.57 -12.38 -0.14
N MET A 243 -24.90 -12.33 -0.23
CA MET A 243 -25.67 -12.76 -1.41
C MET A 243 -25.73 -11.72 -2.53
N ARG A 244 -25.05 -10.57 -2.38
CA ARG A 244 -25.06 -9.44 -3.33
C ARG A 244 -26.44 -8.80 -3.52
N ASP A 245 -27.26 -8.78 -2.46
CA ASP A 245 -28.55 -8.08 -2.42
C ASP A 245 -28.49 -6.91 -1.43
N PRO A 246 -27.98 -5.74 -1.84
CA PRO A 246 -27.82 -4.57 -0.97
C PRO A 246 -29.17 -3.90 -0.63
N ASP A 247 -30.23 -4.14 -1.40
CA ASP A 247 -31.56 -3.60 -1.11
C ASP A 247 -32.24 -4.38 0.02
N ALA A 248 -32.16 -5.71 0.00
CA ALA A 248 -32.61 -6.54 1.11
C ALA A 248 -31.78 -6.28 2.39
N ALA A 249 -30.45 -6.13 2.24
CA ALA A 249 -29.58 -5.79 3.37
C ALA A 249 -30.01 -4.49 4.05
N ARG A 250 -30.19 -3.43 3.25
CA ARG A 250 -30.68 -2.13 3.72
C ARG A 250 -32.03 -2.26 4.44
N GLY A 251 -32.97 -3.02 3.88
CA GLY A 251 -34.28 -3.25 4.48
C GLY A 251 -34.21 -3.90 5.87
N HIS A 252 -33.34 -4.90 6.04
CA HIS A 252 -33.13 -5.56 7.33
C HIS A 252 -32.47 -4.64 8.36
N ALA A 253 -31.46 -3.85 7.98
CA ALA A 253 -30.82 -2.89 8.87
C ALA A 253 -31.78 -1.75 9.29
N GLN A 254 -32.66 -1.29 8.38
CA GLN A 254 -33.73 -0.34 8.71
C GLN A 254 -34.80 -0.93 9.63
N ALA A 255 -35.14 -2.21 9.47
CA ALA A 255 -36.01 -2.91 10.39
C ALA A 255 -35.39 -2.99 11.81
N ALA A 256 -34.09 -3.25 11.89
CA ALA A 256 -33.36 -3.28 13.16
C ALA A 256 -33.39 -1.92 13.89
N ASP A 257 -33.18 -0.81 13.16
CA ASP A 257 -33.31 0.55 13.73
C ASP A 257 -34.77 0.88 14.10
N ARG A 258 -35.77 0.43 13.33
CA ARG A 258 -37.19 0.63 13.72
C ARG A 258 -37.56 -0.10 15.01
N LEU A 259 -37.04 -1.30 15.25
CA LEU A 259 -37.27 -2.04 16.48
C LEU A 259 -36.63 -1.34 17.69
N GLN A 260 -35.42 -0.82 17.54
CA GLN A 260 -34.72 -0.06 18.57
C GLN A 260 -34.06 1.18 17.96
N PRO A 261 -34.76 2.34 17.97
CA PRO A 261 -34.27 3.55 17.33
C PRO A 261 -32.93 4.02 17.87
N LYS A 262 -32.06 4.47 16.96
CA LYS A 262 -30.74 5.05 17.24
C LYS A 262 -29.77 4.04 17.88
N ARG A 263 -29.95 2.77 17.59
CA ARG A 263 -29.03 1.74 18.02
C ARG A 263 -27.74 1.80 17.17
N PRO A 264 -26.55 2.01 17.77
CA PRO A 264 -25.31 2.21 17.00
C PRO A 264 -24.99 1.07 16.03
N GLU A 265 -25.23 -0.18 16.43
CA GLU A 265 -24.95 -1.34 15.58
C GLU A 265 -25.79 -1.33 14.29
N ALA A 266 -27.06 -0.92 14.38
CA ALA A 266 -27.94 -0.79 13.21
C ALA A 266 -27.54 0.37 12.30
N LEU A 267 -27.23 1.53 12.90
CA LEU A 267 -26.82 2.72 12.14
C LEU A 267 -25.44 2.57 11.49
N VAL A 268 -24.49 1.90 12.14
CA VAL A 268 -23.18 1.57 11.55
C VAL A 268 -23.34 0.61 10.36
N GLN A 269 -24.22 -0.39 10.49
CA GLN A 269 -24.53 -1.30 9.38
C GLN A 269 -25.17 -0.55 8.21
N LEU A 270 -26.14 0.34 8.47
CA LEU A 270 -26.71 1.21 7.44
C LEU A 270 -25.64 2.09 6.78
N CYS A 271 -24.78 2.74 7.56
CA CYS A 271 -23.68 3.55 7.04
C CYS A 271 -22.81 2.76 6.07
N ARG A 272 -22.41 1.54 6.45
CA ARG A 272 -21.58 0.66 5.61
C ARG A 272 -22.28 0.25 4.32
N ILE A 273 -23.56 -0.11 4.38
CA ILE A 273 -24.36 -0.49 3.21
C ILE A 273 -24.46 0.70 2.23
N GLU A 274 -24.70 1.90 2.73
CA GLU A 274 -24.80 3.10 1.88
C GLU A 274 -23.44 3.51 1.29
N ILE A 275 -22.34 3.31 2.03
CA ILE A 275 -20.97 3.44 1.52
C ILE A 275 -20.75 2.49 0.34
N ASP A 276 -21.11 1.21 0.48
CA ASP A 276 -20.93 0.19 -0.57
C ASP A 276 -21.77 0.50 -1.82
N ARG A 277 -22.90 1.20 -1.66
CA ARG A 277 -23.75 1.71 -2.75
C ARG A 277 -23.23 3.01 -3.37
N GLY A 278 -22.27 3.68 -2.73
CA GLY A 278 -21.77 5.00 -3.13
C GLY A 278 -22.69 6.17 -2.74
N ASP A 279 -23.71 5.94 -1.91
CA ASP A 279 -24.59 7.01 -1.41
C ASP A 279 -24.04 7.57 -0.08
N TYR A 280 -23.00 8.40 -0.20
CA TYR A 280 -22.34 8.98 0.96
C TYR A 280 -23.24 9.96 1.75
N ALA A 281 -24.27 10.52 1.12
CA ALA A 281 -25.23 11.39 1.79
C ALA A 281 -26.13 10.59 2.73
N ALA A 282 -26.64 9.44 2.26
CA ALA A 282 -27.39 8.51 3.10
C ALA A 282 -26.51 7.91 4.21
N ALA A 283 -25.25 7.56 3.90
CA ALA A 283 -24.30 7.07 4.89
C ALA A 283 -24.07 8.12 6.00
N ARG A 284 -23.88 9.39 5.62
CA ARG A 284 -23.70 10.49 6.59
C ARG A 284 -24.95 10.71 7.44
N ALA A 285 -26.13 10.66 6.84
CA ALA A 285 -27.39 10.77 7.58
C ALA A 285 -27.54 9.65 8.63
N ALA A 286 -27.14 8.41 8.32
CA ALA A 286 -27.12 7.31 9.27
C ALA A 286 -26.09 7.53 10.39
N ALA A 287 -24.87 7.98 10.04
CA ALA A 287 -23.81 8.25 11.01
C ALA A 287 -24.20 9.38 11.99
N ASP A 288 -24.87 10.44 11.53
CA ASP A 288 -25.30 11.57 12.35
C ASP A 288 -26.43 11.21 13.34
N LEU A 289 -27.14 10.10 13.10
CA LEU A 289 -28.15 9.57 14.04
C LEU A 289 -27.52 8.77 15.19
N ILE A 290 -26.24 8.41 15.11
CA ILE A 290 -25.53 7.67 16.17
C ILE A 290 -25.47 8.56 17.42
N PRO A 291 -25.98 8.11 18.58
CA PRO A 291 -26.02 8.94 19.78
C PRO A 291 -24.64 9.49 20.17
N GLY A 292 -24.53 10.80 20.46
CA GLY A 292 -23.25 11.42 20.81
C GLY A 292 -22.90 11.45 22.31
N LYS A 293 -23.73 10.88 23.20
CA LYS A 293 -23.52 10.99 24.66
C LYS A 293 -22.62 9.87 25.17
N GLY A 294 -21.44 10.25 25.68
CA GLY A 294 -20.42 9.33 26.21
C GLY A 294 -19.25 9.14 25.24
N ALA A 295 -18.04 8.97 25.78
CA ALA A 295 -16.82 8.84 24.98
C ALA A 295 -16.88 7.65 24.01
N GLU A 296 -17.45 6.53 24.46
CA GLU A 296 -17.63 5.32 23.65
C GLU A 296 -18.52 5.56 22.41
N PHE A 297 -19.72 6.11 22.59
CA PHE A 297 -20.61 6.37 21.47
C PHE A 297 -20.10 7.45 20.52
N LYS A 298 -19.41 8.48 21.06
CA LYS A 298 -18.72 9.49 20.24
C LYS A 298 -17.61 8.86 19.38
N ALA A 299 -16.86 7.89 19.92
CA ALA A 299 -15.86 7.16 19.14
C ALA A 299 -16.50 6.33 18.01
N VAL A 300 -17.64 5.68 18.25
CA VAL A 300 -18.40 4.94 17.22
C VAL A 300 -18.88 5.87 16.10
N HIS A 301 -19.44 7.03 16.45
CA HIS A 301 -19.84 8.04 15.46
C HIS A 301 -18.65 8.52 14.63
N LEU A 302 -17.54 8.90 15.27
CA LEU A 302 -16.32 9.33 14.58
C LEU A 302 -15.73 8.22 13.70
N ARG A 303 -15.80 6.95 14.12
CA ARG A 303 -15.39 5.81 13.28
C ARG A 303 -16.22 5.73 12.00
N ALA A 304 -17.54 5.85 12.11
CA ALA A 304 -18.42 5.85 10.94
C ALA A 304 -18.11 7.02 9.99
N LEU A 305 -17.85 8.22 10.53
CA LEU A 305 -17.42 9.36 9.72
C LEU A 305 -16.07 9.13 9.04
N LEU A 306 -15.13 8.48 9.74
CA LEU A 306 -13.84 8.11 9.17
C LEU A 306 -14.00 7.12 8.02
N ASP A 307 -14.90 6.15 8.13
CA ASP A 307 -15.16 5.18 7.07
C ASP A 307 -15.80 5.84 5.83
N ILE A 308 -16.70 6.81 6.03
CA ILE A 308 -17.24 7.65 4.93
C ILE A 308 -16.11 8.44 4.27
N ALA A 309 -15.28 9.13 5.05
CA ALA A 309 -14.18 9.94 4.53
C ALA A 309 -13.19 9.08 3.72
N ARG A 310 -12.87 7.87 4.22
CA ARG A 310 -12.03 6.90 3.53
C ARG A 310 -12.64 6.41 2.23
N ALA A 311 -13.93 6.08 2.22
CA ALA A 311 -14.63 5.64 1.02
C ALA A 311 -14.70 6.74 -0.06
N ARG A 312 -14.76 8.00 0.36
CA ARG A 312 -14.67 9.18 -0.52
C ARG A 312 -13.24 9.56 -0.90
N GLU A 313 -12.24 8.88 -0.34
CA GLU A 313 -10.82 9.22 -0.45
C GLU A 313 -10.51 10.67 -0.03
N ASP A 314 -11.30 11.24 0.88
CA ASP A 314 -11.12 12.59 1.41
C ASP A 314 -10.15 12.56 2.60
N ASP A 315 -8.85 12.64 2.29
CA ASP A 315 -7.78 12.59 3.29
C ASP A 315 -7.83 13.75 4.30
N ARG A 316 -8.46 14.90 3.94
CA ARG A 316 -8.62 16.04 4.87
C ARG A 316 -9.71 15.78 5.87
N GLU A 317 -10.86 15.29 5.42
CA GLU A 317 -11.94 14.89 6.32
C GLU A 317 -11.48 13.73 7.21
N ALA A 318 -10.76 12.75 6.66
CA ALA A 318 -10.21 11.63 7.42
C ALA A 318 -9.24 12.11 8.51
N GLU A 319 -8.32 13.03 8.20
CA GLU A 319 -7.40 13.59 9.20
C GLU A 319 -8.14 14.38 10.30
N ALA A 320 -9.13 15.21 9.94
CA ALA A 320 -9.89 15.98 10.91
C ALA A 320 -10.68 15.08 11.89
N VAL A 321 -11.24 13.97 11.38
CA VAL A 321 -11.92 12.96 12.20
C VAL A 321 -10.92 12.18 13.07
N LEU A 322 -9.77 11.79 12.50
CA LEU A 322 -8.70 11.08 13.23
C LEU A 322 -8.11 11.94 14.35
N SER A 323 -7.90 13.24 14.12
CA SER A 323 -7.46 14.20 15.13
C SER A 323 -8.40 14.24 16.33
N GLN A 324 -9.71 14.22 16.09
CA GLN A 324 -10.72 14.10 17.16
C GLN A 324 -10.68 12.74 17.85
N LEU A 325 -10.48 11.65 17.11
CA LEU A 325 -10.38 10.29 17.66
C LEU A 325 -9.16 10.13 18.57
N VAL A 326 -7.97 10.58 18.17
CA VAL A 326 -6.76 10.48 19.00
C VAL A 326 -6.81 11.41 20.22
N THR A 327 -7.56 12.51 20.14
CA THR A 327 -7.84 13.36 21.32
C THR A 327 -8.77 12.66 22.30
N LEU A 328 -9.78 11.94 21.78
CA LEU A 328 -10.76 11.22 22.59
C LEU A 328 -10.19 9.91 23.18
N LEU A 329 -9.31 9.24 22.45
CA LEU A 329 -8.70 7.95 22.76
C LEU A 329 -7.16 8.08 22.70
N PRO A 330 -6.54 8.83 23.62
CA PRO A 330 -5.11 9.16 23.52
C PRO A 330 -4.17 7.96 23.66
N SER A 331 -4.61 6.87 24.28
CA SER A 331 -3.84 5.63 24.44
C SER A 331 -4.04 4.61 23.33
N ASP A 332 -4.92 4.87 22.35
CA ASP A 332 -5.16 3.96 21.23
C ASP A 332 -4.06 4.13 20.17
N ALA A 333 -3.02 3.28 20.28
CA ALA A 333 -1.87 3.30 19.38
C ALA A 333 -2.26 3.06 17.91
N LEU A 334 -3.30 2.25 17.63
CA LEU A 334 -3.77 2.03 16.27
C LEU A 334 -4.35 3.32 15.69
N MET A 335 -5.10 4.09 16.49
CA MET A 335 -5.64 5.37 16.04
C MET A 335 -4.61 6.43 15.77
N ARG A 336 -3.55 6.48 16.57
CA ARG A 336 -2.40 7.34 16.30
C ARG A 336 -1.69 6.96 15.03
N VAL A 337 -1.51 5.67 14.77
CA VAL A 337 -0.95 5.19 13.50
C VAL A 337 -1.83 5.56 12.31
N GLU A 338 -3.14 5.41 12.43
CA GLU A 338 -4.08 5.84 11.38
C GLU A 338 -4.03 7.35 11.15
N HIS A 339 -3.93 8.15 12.22
CA HIS A 339 -3.76 9.61 12.13
C HIS A 339 -2.43 9.97 11.46
N ALA A 340 -1.34 9.31 11.83
CA ALA A 340 -0.04 9.46 11.18
C ALA A 340 -0.11 9.15 9.67
N ARG A 341 -0.82 8.09 9.28
CA ARG A 341 -1.04 7.75 7.86
C ARG A 341 -1.80 8.86 7.13
N ALA A 342 -2.85 9.41 7.72
CA ALA A 342 -3.62 10.52 7.14
C ALA A 342 -2.77 11.80 7.01
N LEU A 343 -2.05 12.18 8.08
CA LEU A 343 -1.10 13.30 8.07
C LEU A 343 -0.03 13.15 6.98
N ARG A 344 0.51 11.92 6.82
CA ARG A 344 1.48 11.58 5.78
C ARG A 344 0.88 11.78 4.39
N LYS A 345 -0.37 11.34 4.16
CA LYS A 345 -1.09 11.57 2.89
C LYS A 345 -1.41 13.05 2.63
N LEU A 346 -1.40 13.90 3.66
CA LEU A 346 -1.50 15.36 3.53
C LEU A 346 -0.13 16.07 3.45
N GLY A 347 0.98 15.33 3.47
CA GLY A 347 2.34 15.86 3.39
C GLY A 347 2.87 16.45 4.68
N GLN A 348 2.20 16.18 5.80
CA GLN A 348 2.58 16.61 7.14
C GLN A 348 3.49 15.56 7.81
N GLY A 349 4.62 15.25 7.15
CA GLY A 349 5.51 14.15 7.57
C GLY A 349 6.08 14.27 8.98
N VAL A 350 6.34 15.50 9.46
CA VAL A 350 6.85 15.75 10.82
C VAL A 350 5.77 15.43 11.86
N ALA A 351 4.53 15.88 11.65
CA ALA A 351 3.41 15.57 12.52
C ALA A 351 3.10 14.06 12.51
N ALA A 352 3.16 13.43 11.32
CA ALA A 352 3.01 11.98 11.20
C ALA A 352 4.06 11.22 12.00
N ALA A 353 5.33 11.63 11.95
CA ALA A 353 6.40 11.02 12.74
C ALA A 353 6.17 11.19 14.25
N ALA A 354 5.69 12.36 14.68
CA ALA A 354 5.34 12.60 16.08
C ALA A 354 4.21 11.66 16.56
N GLU A 355 3.17 11.46 15.76
CA GLU A 355 2.08 10.52 16.10
C GLU A 355 2.55 9.07 16.18
N VAL A 356 3.48 8.64 15.30
CA VAL A 356 4.10 7.30 15.38
C VAL A 356 4.91 7.15 16.67
N MET A 357 5.67 8.18 17.07
CA MET A 357 6.43 8.14 18.33
C MET A 357 5.49 8.09 19.54
N LEU A 358 4.44 8.91 19.57
CA LEU A 358 3.42 8.85 20.63
C LEU A 358 2.73 7.49 20.68
N ALA A 359 2.46 6.86 19.53
CA ALA A 359 1.91 5.51 19.48
C ALA A 359 2.85 4.48 20.13
N LEU A 360 4.16 4.60 19.92
CA LEU A 360 5.18 3.75 20.54
C LEU A 360 5.38 4.04 22.03
N ASP A 361 5.21 5.29 22.47
CA ASP A 361 5.27 5.64 23.89
C ASP A 361 4.11 5.00 24.68
N TRP A 362 2.91 4.99 24.10
CA TRP A 362 1.73 4.35 24.69
C TRP A 362 1.76 2.83 24.59
N ASP A 363 2.17 2.28 23.44
CA ASP A 363 2.32 0.85 23.21
C ASP A 363 3.64 0.55 22.46
N PRO A 364 4.73 0.27 23.21
CA PRO A 364 6.02 -0.10 22.62
C PRO A 364 6.00 -1.39 21.81
N ARG A 365 4.92 -2.19 21.93
CA ARG A 365 4.72 -3.46 21.22
C ARG A 365 3.73 -3.33 20.06
N SER A 366 3.28 -2.11 19.72
CA SER A 366 2.41 -1.89 18.58
C SER A 366 3.12 -2.21 17.27
N THR A 367 2.77 -3.34 16.66
CA THR A 367 3.33 -3.77 15.37
C THR A 367 2.99 -2.80 14.24
N ALA A 368 1.84 -2.13 14.34
CA ALA A 368 1.44 -1.09 13.40
C ALA A 368 2.36 0.13 13.48
N ALA A 369 2.68 0.59 14.71
CA ALA A 369 3.55 1.76 14.91
C ALA A 369 5.01 1.45 14.58
N LEU A 370 5.53 0.30 15.02
CA LEU A 370 6.87 -0.18 14.65
C LEU A 370 6.99 -0.34 13.13
N GLY A 371 5.95 -0.86 12.48
CA GLY A 371 5.90 -0.98 11.03
C GLY A 371 5.97 0.36 10.30
N GLU A 372 5.24 1.38 10.75
CA GLU A 372 5.33 2.74 10.18
C GLU A 372 6.69 3.39 10.44
N ALA A 373 7.27 3.19 11.63
CA ALA A 373 8.61 3.68 11.94
C ALA A 373 9.68 3.05 11.02
N GLY A 374 9.57 1.73 10.78
CA GLY A 374 10.44 1.03 9.83
C GLY A 374 10.30 1.52 8.38
N GLU A 375 9.06 1.71 7.90
CA GLU A 375 8.82 2.28 6.56
C GLU A 375 9.39 3.70 6.43
N ARG A 376 9.28 4.51 7.49
CA ARG A 376 9.82 5.87 7.51
C ARG A 376 11.34 5.85 7.42
N ALA A 377 12.00 5.05 8.25
CA ALA A 377 13.45 4.90 8.23
C ALA A 377 13.94 4.42 6.86
N GLN A 378 13.24 3.47 6.23
CA GLN A 378 13.56 3.00 4.88
C GLN A 378 13.47 4.12 3.84
N LYS A 379 12.47 5.01 3.93
CA LYS A 379 12.33 6.16 3.02
C LYS A 379 13.40 7.24 3.23
N ASP A 380 13.89 7.36 4.46
CA ASP A 380 15.00 8.26 4.81
C ASP A 380 16.38 7.64 4.47
N ASP A 381 16.39 6.50 3.75
CA ASP A 381 17.57 5.69 3.39
C ASP A 381 18.38 5.20 4.62
N ASP A 382 17.76 5.19 5.82
CA ASP A 382 18.29 4.61 7.05
C ASP A 382 17.84 3.14 7.18
N TYR A 383 18.45 2.29 6.37
CA TYR A 383 18.08 0.89 6.26
C TYR A 383 18.38 0.08 7.53
N GLU A 384 19.34 0.51 8.35
CA GLU A 384 19.67 -0.18 9.60
C GLU A 384 18.60 0.04 10.66
N THR A 385 18.15 1.29 10.83
CA THR A 385 17.01 1.60 11.71
C THR A 385 15.72 0.92 11.20
N ALA A 386 15.51 0.88 9.88
CA ALA A 386 14.38 0.15 9.30
C ALA A 386 14.43 -1.35 9.61
N ARG A 387 15.62 -1.95 9.49
CA ARG A 387 15.87 -3.37 9.80
C ARG A 387 15.60 -3.66 11.27
N HIS A 388 16.04 -2.78 12.17
CA HIS A 388 15.76 -2.89 13.60
C HIS A 388 14.25 -2.92 13.87
N PHE A 389 13.48 -1.96 13.36
CA PHE A 389 12.04 -1.92 13.57
C PHE A 389 11.31 -3.13 12.98
N PHE A 390 11.65 -3.55 11.75
CA PHE A 390 11.01 -4.72 11.14
C PHE A 390 11.33 -6.02 11.89
N ARG A 391 12.54 -6.19 12.43
CA ARG A 391 12.86 -7.34 13.31
C ARG A 391 12.02 -7.31 14.59
N ARG A 392 11.88 -6.16 15.25
CA ARG A 392 11.00 -6.02 16.42
C ARG A 392 9.55 -6.38 16.12
N VAL A 393 9.03 -6.02 14.94
CA VAL A 393 7.69 -6.44 14.50
C VAL A 393 7.60 -7.97 14.44
N LEU A 394 8.63 -8.64 13.93
CA LEU A 394 8.67 -10.11 13.85
C LEU A 394 8.80 -10.78 15.23
N ASP A 395 9.52 -10.17 16.18
CA ASP A 395 9.61 -10.68 17.55
C ASP A 395 8.24 -10.67 18.26
N ILE A 396 7.38 -9.72 17.90
CA ILE A 396 6.04 -9.56 18.50
C ILE A 396 4.98 -10.37 17.74
N ALA A 397 5.01 -10.34 16.41
CA ALA A 397 4.03 -10.98 15.55
C ALA A 397 4.70 -11.82 14.45
N PRO A 398 5.31 -12.96 14.82
CA PRO A 398 6.03 -13.81 13.87
C PRO A 398 5.10 -14.55 12.89
N ASP A 399 3.80 -14.62 13.17
CA ASP A 399 2.83 -15.40 12.37
C ASP A 399 2.15 -14.62 11.25
N HIS A 400 2.67 -13.43 10.92
CA HIS A 400 2.09 -12.58 9.89
C HIS A 400 3.02 -12.42 8.69
N ILE A 401 2.69 -13.08 7.58
CA ILE A 401 3.52 -13.16 6.37
C ILE A 401 3.99 -11.79 5.84
N PHE A 402 3.13 -10.78 5.87
CA PHE A 402 3.48 -9.45 5.36
C PHE A 402 4.62 -8.79 6.13
N HIS A 403 4.81 -9.11 7.41
CA HIS A 403 5.92 -8.58 8.20
C HIS A 403 7.25 -9.19 7.76
N HIS A 404 7.26 -10.50 7.44
CA HIS A 404 8.43 -11.17 6.88
C HIS A 404 8.75 -10.64 5.50
N LEU A 405 7.75 -10.48 4.63
CA LEU A 405 7.93 -9.94 3.29
C LEU A 405 8.48 -8.50 3.31
N ARG A 406 8.07 -7.66 4.27
CA ARG A 406 8.65 -6.32 4.45
C ARG A 406 10.14 -6.38 4.76
N LEU A 407 10.56 -7.27 5.67
CA LEU A 407 11.98 -7.46 5.98
C LEU A 407 12.75 -8.01 4.77
N VAL A 408 12.23 -9.03 4.08
CA VAL A 408 12.86 -9.59 2.87
C VAL A 408 13.09 -8.50 1.81
N ARG A 409 12.08 -7.67 1.55
CA ARG A 409 12.19 -6.56 0.59
C ARG A 409 13.20 -5.50 1.02
N LEU A 410 13.30 -5.20 2.32
CA LEU A 410 14.32 -4.31 2.84
C LEU A 410 15.72 -4.91 2.65
N LEU A 411 15.93 -6.18 3.03
CA LEU A 411 17.21 -6.88 2.88
C LEU A 411 17.64 -6.95 1.41
N GLN A 412 16.70 -7.18 0.49
CA GLN A 412 16.94 -7.12 -0.95
C GLN A 412 17.38 -5.72 -1.41
N THR A 413 16.80 -4.66 -0.85
CA THR A 413 17.18 -3.28 -1.17
C THR A 413 18.57 -2.94 -0.64
N MET A 414 18.93 -3.49 0.52
CA MET A 414 20.27 -3.39 1.11
C MET A 414 21.32 -4.21 0.34
N GLY A 415 20.90 -5.23 -0.42
CA GLY A 415 21.80 -6.24 -0.97
C GLY A 415 22.44 -7.09 0.12
N SER A 416 21.70 -7.39 1.20
CA SER A 416 22.18 -8.14 2.35
C SER A 416 22.23 -9.64 2.08
N ASP A 417 23.32 -10.30 2.51
CA ASP A 417 23.46 -11.76 2.46
C ASP A 417 22.39 -12.49 3.28
N GLU A 418 21.76 -11.81 4.24
CA GLU A 418 20.64 -12.35 5.06
C GLU A 418 19.34 -12.53 4.27
N GLU A 419 19.20 -11.90 3.08
CA GLU A 419 17.94 -11.91 2.30
C GLU A 419 17.46 -13.34 2.04
N MET A 420 18.35 -14.21 1.53
CA MET A 420 17.98 -15.56 1.14
C MET A 420 17.56 -16.39 2.35
N GLN A 421 18.28 -16.26 3.47
CA GLN A 421 17.94 -16.93 4.72
C GLN A 421 16.59 -16.47 5.26
N ALA A 422 16.29 -15.16 5.19
CA ALA A 422 14.99 -14.62 5.61
C ALA A 422 13.85 -15.15 4.74
N LEU A 423 14.07 -15.28 3.43
CA LEU A 423 13.09 -15.84 2.50
C LEU A 423 12.88 -17.35 2.74
N GLU A 424 13.95 -18.11 2.95
CA GLU A 424 13.88 -19.54 3.30
C GLU A 424 13.13 -19.77 4.61
N ALA A 425 13.42 -18.97 5.64
CA ALA A 425 12.70 -19.00 6.91
C ALA A 425 11.20 -18.69 6.72
N CYS A 426 10.88 -17.72 5.85
CA CYS A 426 9.49 -17.39 5.50
C CYS A 426 8.79 -18.57 4.79
N ASN A 427 9.44 -19.18 3.79
CA ASN A 427 8.93 -20.37 3.10
C ASN A 427 8.75 -21.56 4.04
N ALA A 428 9.71 -21.81 4.94
CA ALA A 428 9.63 -22.89 5.91
C ALA A 428 8.48 -22.68 6.91
N ARG A 429 8.18 -21.43 7.27
CA ARG A 429 7.13 -21.09 8.23
C ARG A 429 5.73 -21.15 7.63
N PHE A 430 5.51 -20.57 6.46
CA PHE A 430 4.16 -20.42 5.87
C PHE A 430 3.84 -21.46 4.80
N GLY A 431 4.83 -22.21 4.32
CA GLY A 431 4.66 -23.19 3.25
C GLY A 431 4.34 -22.55 1.90
N ASP A 432 3.57 -23.26 1.08
CA ASP A 432 3.18 -22.81 -0.25
C ASP A 432 1.93 -21.92 -0.19
N VAL A 433 2.14 -20.59 -0.18
CA VAL A 433 1.07 -19.58 -0.19
C VAL A 433 1.25 -18.59 -1.33
N ALA A 434 0.13 -18.01 -1.79
CA ALA A 434 0.09 -17.13 -2.95
C ALA A 434 1.03 -15.91 -2.85
N ASP A 435 1.15 -15.30 -1.68
CA ASP A 435 2.01 -14.12 -1.46
C ASP A 435 3.49 -14.44 -1.67
N LEU A 436 3.98 -15.61 -1.22
CA LEU A 436 5.37 -16.04 -1.42
C LEU A 436 5.63 -16.41 -2.88
N ARG A 437 4.65 -17.01 -3.55
CA ARG A 437 4.73 -17.27 -4.98
C ARG A 437 4.80 -15.96 -5.79
N SER A 438 3.97 -14.97 -5.46
CA SER A 438 4.01 -13.64 -6.10
C SER A 438 5.34 -12.94 -5.84
N GLU A 439 5.87 -13.04 -4.62
CA GLU A 439 7.17 -12.49 -4.28
C GLU A 439 8.31 -13.14 -5.11
N ALA A 440 8.27 -14.45 -5.31
CA ALA A 440 9.23 -15.16 -6.16
C ALA A 440 9.14 -14.69 -7.62
N VAL A 441 7.93 -14.56 -8.17
CA VAL A 441 7.70 -14.04 -9.52
C VAL A 441 8.23 -12.61 -9.66
N ARG A 442 7.94 -11.74 -8.68
CA ARG A 442 8.42 -10.36 -8.63
C ARG A 442 9.95 -10.30 -8.67
N ARG A 443 10.64 -11.12 -7.88
CA ARG A 443 12.12 -11.18 -7.85
C ARG A 443 12.70 -11.58 -9.21
N LEU A 444 12.16 -12.62 -9.84
CA LEU A 444 12.58 -13.04 -11.18
C LEU A 444 12.35 -11.93 -12.22
N ARG A 445 11.19 -11.27 -12.16
CA ARG A 445 10.86 -10.13 -13.04
C ARG A 445 11.84 -8.97 -12.85
N GLU A 446 12.15 -8.62 -11.60
CA GLU A 446 13.09 -7.55 -11.26
C GLU A 446 14.53 -7.85 -11.66
N ALA A 447 14.94 -9.11 -11.54
CA ALA A 447 16.24 -9.58 -12.04
C ALA A 447 16.33 -9.58 -13.58
N GLY A 448 15.19 -9.42 -14.27
CA GLY A 448 15.09 -9.50 -15.72
C GLY A 448 14.93 -10.92 -16.26
N ASN A 449 14.79 -11.95 -15.41
CA ASN A 449 14.59 -13.33 -15.82
C ASN A 449 13.13 -13.56 -16.26
N LEU A 450 12.71 -12.90 -17.33
CA LEU A 450 11.29 -12.78 -17.71
C LEU A 450 10.63 -14.13 -18.07
N GLU A 451 11.34 -15.05 -18.72
CA GLU A 451 10.81 -16.38 -19.07
C GLU A 451 10.65 -17.28 -17.82
N GLU A 452 11.61 -17.25 -16.90
CA GLU A 452 11.50 -17.94 -15.60
C GLU A 452 10.39 -17.34 -14.76
N ALA A 453 10.27 -16.00 -14.74
CA ALA A 453 9.20 -15.30 -14.06
C ALA A 453 7.83 -15.71 -14.62
N LEU A 454 7.72 -15.83 -15.95
CA LEU A 454 6.49 -16.26 -16.61
C LEU A 454 6.13 -17.70 -16.23
N ALA A 455 7.11 -18.62 -16.27
CA ALA A 455 6.91 -20.02 -15.88
C ALA A 455 6.48 -20.12 -14.40
N ALA A 456 7.14 -19.37 -13.53
CA ALA A 456 6.80 -19.28 -12.11
C ALA A 456 5.38 -18.69 -11.90
N ALA A 457 4.99 -17.67 -12.66
CA ALA A 457 3.66 -17.06 -12.58
C ALA A 457 2.56 -18.01 -13.06
N ALA A 458 2.80 -18.76 -14.13
CA ALA A 458 1.88 -19.78 -14.63
C ALA A 458 1.70 -20.91 -13.61
N ALA A 459 2.80 -21.40 -13.03
CA ALA A 459 2.77 -22.44 -11.99
C ALA A 459 2.08 -21.94 -10.72
N ALA A 460 2.38 -20.72 -10.27
CA ALA A 460 1.76 -20.09 -9.11
C ALA A 460 0.25 -19.89 -9.30
N THR A 461 -0.18 -19.41 -10.47
CA THR A 461 -1.59 -19.25 -10.81
C THR A 461 -2.32 -20.59 -10.85
N SER A 462 -1.65 -21.65 -11.33
CA SER A 462 -2.22 -22.99 -11.34
C SER A 462 -2.36 -23.60 -9.94
N ALA A 463 -1.39 -23.33 -9.06
CA ALA A 463 -1.43 -23.78 -7.66
C ALA A 463 -2.45 -23.01 -6.81
N HIS A 464 -2.61 -21.70 -7.07
CA HIS A 464 -3.47 -20.79 -6.30
C HIS A 464 -4.45 -20.05 -7.23
N PRO A 465 -5.39 -20.75 -7.90
CA PRO A 465 -6.23 -20.17 -8.94
C PRO A 465 -7.20 -19.08 -8.44
N GLY A 466 -7.46 -19.02 -7.12
CA GLY A 466 -8.28 -17.98 -6.50
C GLY A 466 -7.55 -16.65 -6.27
N SER A 467 -6.23 -16.58 -6.42
CA SER A 467 -5.47 -15.35 -6.19
C SER A 467 -5.46 -14.46 -7.44
N PHE A 468 -6.26 -13.40 -7.43
CA PHE A 468 -6.30 -12.41 -8.52
C PHE A 468 -4.92 -11.79 -8.80
N ALA A 469 -4.12 -11.53 -7.77
CA ALA A 469 -2.78 -10.94 -7.92
C ALA A 469 -1.84 -11.81 -8.77
N LEU A 470 -1.87 -13.14 -8.58
CA LEU A 470 -1.07 -14.07 -9.38
C LEU A 470 -1.50 -14.12 -10.85
N TRP A 471 -2.82 -14.03 -11.11
CA TRP A 471 -3.33 -13.89 -12.47
C TRP A 471 -2.87 -12.59 -13.14
N VAL A 472 -2.82 -11.48 -12.40
CA VAL A 472 -2.29 -10.21 -12.91
C VAL A 472 -0.81 -10.32 -13.22
N ASP A 473 0.00 -10.91 -12.34
CA ASP A 473 1.43 -11.15 -12.60
C ASP A 473 1.63 -12.01 -13.85
N TYR A 474 0.85 -13.09 -14.00
CA TYR A 474 0.91 -13.97 -15.17
C TYR A 474 0.47 -13.25 -16.46
N LEU A 475 -0.57 -12.43 -16.38
CA LEU A 475 -1.10 -11.68 -17.51
C LEU A 475 -0.14 -10.58 -17.97
N ASP A 476 0.49 -9.83 -17.05
CA ASP A 476 1.47 -8.80 -17.40
C ASP A 476 2.69 -9.39 -18.12
N LEU A 477 3.21 -10.52 -17.62
CA LEU A 477 4.31 -11.24 -18.27
C LEU A 477 3.88 -11.83 -19.63
N SER A 478 2.67 -12.39 -19.72
CA SER A 478 2.13 -12.94 -20.97
C SER A 478 1.91 -11.86 -22.03
N LEU A 479 1.44 -10.68 -21.63
CA LEU A 479 1.31 -9.51 -22.51
C LEU A 479 2.63 -9.12 -23.17
N ARG A 480 3.76 -9.36 -22.50
CA ARG A 480 5.10 -9.05 -23.02
C ARG A 480 5.67 -10.18 -23.87
N LEU A 481 5.53 -11.43 -23.41
CA LEU A 481 6.30 -12.56 -23.94
C LEU A 481 5.50 -13.53 -24.81
N ARG A 482 4.17 -13.60 -24.65
CA ARG A 482 3.34 -14.64 -25.27
C ARG A 482 2.57 -14.13 -26.48
N PRO A 483 2.17 -15.01 -27.42
CA PRO A 483 1.32 -14.62 -28.54
C PRO A 483 -0.02 -14.04 -28.09
N VAL A 484 -0.57 -13.12 -28.88
CA VAL A 484 -1.85 -12.42 -28.62
C VAL A 484 -2.97 -13.39 -28.25
N ALA A 485 -3.13 -14.48 -28.99
CA ALA A 485 -4.20 -15.46 -28.77
C ALA A 485 -4.14 -16.16 -27.39
N GLU A 486 -2.98 -16.21 -26.76
CA GLU A 486 -2.86 -16.71 -25.39
C GLU A 486 -3.26 -15.66 -24.37
N VAL A 487 -2.84 -14.41 -24.58
CA VAL A 487 -3.24 -13.27 -23.74
C VAL A 487 -4.75 -13.08 -23.73
N GLU A 488 -5.40 -13.16 -24.88
CA GLU A 488 -6.87 -13.08 -25.00
C GLU A 488 -7.56 -14.19 -24.20
N ARG A 489 -7.03 -15.43 -24.25
CA ARG A 489 -7.54 -16.55 -23.45
C ARG A 489 -7.35 -16.33 -21.94
N LEU A 490 -6.25 -15.72 -21.52
CA LEU A 490 -6.04 -15.38 -20.10
C LEU A 490 -6.98 -14.27 -19.63
N LEU A 491 -7.15 -13.21 -20.42
CA LEU A 491 -8.10 -12.13 -20.14
C LEU A 491 -9.56 -12.60 -20.03
N ALA A 492 -9.91 -13.68 -20.73
CA ALA A 492 -11.25 -14.29 -20.64
C ALA A 492 -11.43 -15.16 -19.39
N ARG A 493 -10.36 -15.60 -18.74
CA ARG A 493 -10.39 -16.56 -17.62
C ARG A 493 -10.08 -15.95 -16.25
N ILE A 494 -9.48 -14.76 -16.21
CA ILE A 494 -9.07 -14.11 -14.95
C ILE A 494 -10.30 -13.89 -14.03
N PRO A 495 -10.28 -14.40 -12.78
CA PRO A 495 -11.45 -14.39 -11.90
C PRO A 495 -11.56 -13.06 -11.12
N ALA A 496 -11.98 -11.98 -11.78
CA ALA A 496 -12.30 -10.73 -11.10
C ALA A 496 -13.60 -10.87 -10.28
N GLN A 497 -13.58 -10.51 -9.01
CA GLN A 497 -14.68 -10.69 -8.06
C GLN A 497 -15.37 -9.38 -7.66
N ASN A 498 -14.67 -8.25 -7.80
CA ASN A 498 -15.14 -6.92 -7.40
C ASN A 498 -14.79 -5.86 -8.47
N ARG A 499 -15.42 -4.68 -8.34
CA ARG A 499 -15.25 -3.56 -9.28
C ARG A 499 -13.79 -3.11 -9.45
N ARG A 500 -12.99 -3.15 -8.37
CA ARG A 500 -11.58 -2.75 -8.44
C ARG A 500 -10.76 -3.71 -9.30
N GLU A 501 -11.01 -5.01 -9.18
CA GLU A 501 -10.38 -6.05 -10.01
C GLU A 501 -10.83 -5.97 -11.48
N GLU A 502 -12.11 -5.66 -11.73
CA GLU A 502 -12.62 -5.43 -13.08
C GLU A 502 -11.91 -4.26 -13.79
N LEU A 503 -11.60 -3.17 -13.06
CA LEU A 503 -10.80 -2.07 -13.58
C LEU A 503 -9.36 -2.51 -13.91
N VAL A 504 -8.75 -3.36 -13.09
CA VAL A 504 -7.42 -3.92 -13.43
C VAL A 504 -7.49 -4.75 -14.71
N VAL A 505 -8.52 -5.58 -14.90
CA VAL A 505 -8.71 -6.34 -16.16
C VAL A 505 -8.89 -5.39 -17.35
N LEU A 506 -9.67 -4.33 -17.18
CA LEU A 506 -9.92 -3.33 -18.23
C LEU A 506 -8.63 -2.61 -18.66
N LEU A 507 -7.75 -2.27 -17.71
CA LEU A 507 -6.41 -1.73 -18.01
C LEU A 507 -5.58 -2.68 -18.88
N HIS A 508 -5.61 -3.99 -18.59
CA HIS A 508 -4.87 -4.98 -19.39
C HIS A 508 -5.46 -5.16 -20.79
N ARG A 509 -6.78 -4.97 -20.97
CA ARG A 509 -7.41 -4.89 -22.31
C ARG A 509 -6.93 -3.68 -23.09
N ALA A 510 -6.80 -2.51 -22.46
CA ALA A 510 -6.21 -1.34 -23.11
C ALA A 510 -4.75 -1.59 -23.55
N ARG A 511 -3.94 -2.23 -22.69
CA ARG A 511 -2.56 -2.63 -23.03
C ARG A 511 -2.49 -3.63 -24.19
N LEU A 512 -3.44 -4.56 -24.27
CA LEU A 512 -3.55 -5.46 -25.41
C LEU A 512 -3.93 -4.70 -26.70
N ALA A 513 -4.86 -3.76 -26.62
CA ALA A 513 -5.22 -2.90 -27.75
C ALA A 513 -4.01 -2.07 -28.23
N ILE A 514 -3.19 -1.53 -27.31
CA ILE A 514 -1.90 -0.88 -27.62
C ILE A 514 -0.97 -1.82 -28.39
N ARG A 515 -0.83 -3.07 -27.94
CA ARG A 515 -0.01 -4.10 -28.60
C ARG A 515 -0.50 -4.45 -30.00
N LEU A 516 -1.81 -4.41 -30.21
CA LEU A 516 -2.45 -4.64 -31.51
C LEU A 516 -2.47 -3.40 -32.40
N ASN A 517 -1.79 -2.32 -32.00
CA ASN A 517 -1.81 -1.02 -32.67
C ASN A 517 -3.22 -0.40 -32.80
N ARG A 518 -4.16 -0.78 -31.93
CA ARG A 518 -5.53 -0.22 -31.84
C ARG A 518 -5.59 0.89 -30.79
N ARG A 519 -4.84 1.96 -31.04
CA ARG A 519 -4.59 3.02 -30.04
C ARG A 519 -5.83 3.86 -29.70
N ASP A 520 -6.72 4.09 -30.66
CA ASP A 520 -8.00 4.77 -30.40
C ASP A 520 -8.93 3.95 -29.51
N GLU A 521 -9.00 2.63 -29.74
CA GLU A 521 -9.72 1.69 -28.88
C GLU A 521 -9.13 1.71 -27.46
N ALA A 522 -7.80 1.64 -27.34
CA ALA A 522 -7.11 1.72 -26.06
C ALA A 522 -7.43 3.03 -25.31
N ARG A 523 -7.41 4.18 -26.00
CA ARG A 523 -7.76 5.47 -25.41
C ARG A 523 -9.17 5.47 -24.83
N LEU A 524 -10.16 5.01 -25.61
CA LEU A 524 -11.56 4.94 -25.15
C LEU A 524 -11.72 4.04 -23.92
N ILE A 525 -11.04 2.88 -23.92
CA ILE A 525 -11.03 1.97 -22.77
C ILE A 525 -10.44 2.65 -21.53
N LEU A 526 -9.34 3.38 -21.70
CA LEU A 526 -8.66 4.07 -20.62
C LEU A 526 -9.48 5.24 -20.07
N GLU A 527 -10.05 6.09 -20.93
CA GLU A 527 -10.94 7.18 -20.53
C GLU A 527 -12.16 6.65 -19.77
N LYS A 528 -12.76 5.55 -20.23
CA LYS A 528 -13.87 4.89 -19.53
C LYS A 528 -13.47 4.38 -18.15
N GLY A 529 -12.27 3.82 -17.99
CA GLY A 529 -11.78 3.38 -16.68
C GLY A 529 -11.47 4.55 -15.75
N LEU A 530 -10.90 5.64 -16.28
CA LEU A 530 -10.63 6.86 -15.51
C LEU A 530 -11.91 7.56 -15.04
N LEU A 531 -13.02 7.48 -15.81
CA LEU A 531 -14.33 7.95 -15.34
C LEU A 531 -14.84 7.17 -14.12
N GLN A 532 -14.41 5.91 -13.95
CA GLN A 532 -14.81 5.08 -12.81
C GLN A 532 -13.85 5.20 -11.63
N ASP A 533 -12.57 5.48 -11.89
CA ASP A 533 -11.53 5.69 -10.89
C ASP A 533 -10.63 6.86 -11.36
N PRO A 534 -11.02 8.12 -11.07
CA PRO A 534 -10.30 9.31 -11.53
C PRO A 534 -8.86 9.42 -10.99
N HIS A 535 -8.55 8.73 -9.90
CA HIS A 535 -7.23 8.78 -9.25
C HIS A 535 -6.32 7.61 -9.66
N ASN A 536 -6.74 6.81 -10.64
CA ASN A 536 -5.94 5.69 -11.11
C ASN A 536 -4.69 6.13 -11.89
N ARG A 537 -3.55 6.10 -11.22
CA ARG A 537 -2.24 6.48 -11.79
C ARG A 537 -1.87 5.64 -13.01
N SER A 538 -2.27 4.36 -13.07
CA SER A 538 -1.92 3.49 -14.20
C SER A 538 -2.65 3.92 -15.48
N TYR A 539 -3.93 4.27 -15.36
CA TYR A 539 -4.72 4.78 -16.49
C TYR A 539 -4.20 6.12 -16.98
N LEU A 540 -3.95 7.05 -16.07
CA LEU A 540 -3.38 8.36 -16.39
C LEU A 540 -2.01 8.24 -17.06
N ASN A 541 -1.17 7.30 -16.63
CA ASN A 541 0.14 7.08 -17.23
C ASN A 541 0.04 6.51 -18.65
N GLU A 542 -0.83 5.53 -18.90
CA GLU A 542 -1.04 5.01 -20.26
C GLU A 542 -1.65 6.09 -21.18
N LEU A 543 -2.61 6.88 -20.69
CA LEU A 543 -3.16 8.02 -21.44
C LEU A 543 -2.10 9.08 -21.73
N PHE A 544 -1.25 9.42 -20.76
CA PHE A 544 -0.13 10.33 -20.94
C PHE A 544 0.82 9.86 -22.06
N LEU A 545 1.22 8.58 -22.03
CA LEU A 545 2.09 8.01 -23.06
C LEU A 545 1.41 7.98 -24.44
N LEU A 546 0.11 7.68 -24.51
CA LEU A 546 -0.68 7.75 -25.75
C LEU A 546 -0.79 9.17 -26.29
N SER A 547 -0.95 10.18 -25.43
CA SER A 547 -0.96 11.59 -25.84
C SER A 547 0.40 12.00 -26.41
N LEU A 548 1.51 11.61 -25.76
CA LEU A 548 2.85 11.84 -26.30
C LEU A 548 3.03 11.16 -27.66
N TRP A 549 2.62 9.89 -27.80
CA TRP A 549 2.71 9.16 -29.07
C TRP A 549 2.03 9.90 -30.23
N ARG A 550 0.88 10.52 -29.94
CA ARG A 550 0.08 11.28 -30.92
C ARG A 550 0.57 12.71 -31.13
N ASN A 551 1.61 13.16 -30.40
CA ASN A 551 1.97 14.57 -30.29
C ASN A 551 0.82 15.47 -29.81
N ASP A 552 -0.14 14.92 -29.04
CA ASP A 552 -1.20 15.69 -28.40
C ASP A 552 -0.67 16.27 -27.09
N VAL A 553 -0.03 17.42 -27.24
CA VAL A 553 0.68 18.09 -26.17
C VAL A 553 -0.29 18.64 -25.10
N GLU A 554 -1.51 18.99 -25.47
CA GLU A 554 -2.52 19.50 -24.54
C GLU A 554 -3.00 18.38 -23.61
N ASP A 555 -3.40 17.24 -24.18
CA ASP A 555 -3.80 16.07 -23.41
C ASP A 555 -2.64 15.51 -22.58
N ALA A 556 -1.42 15.47 -23.14
CA ALA A 556 -0.24 15.07 -22.40
C ALA A 556 0.01 15.98 -21.18
N THR A 557 -0.16 17.29 -21.34
CA THR A 557 -0.07 18.26 -20.24
C THR A 557 -1.12 17.99 -19.19
N ARG A 558 -2.38 17.79 -19.59
CA ARG A 558 -3.50 17.55 -18.68
C ARG A 558 -3.29 16.28 -17.85
N HIS A 559 -2.96 15.16 -18.49
CA HIS A 559 -2.71 13.89 -17.80
C HIS A 559 -1.47 13.96 -16.89
N HIS A 560 -0.40 14.62 -17.32
CA HIS A 560 0.81 14.81 -16.50
C HIS A 560 0.56 15.68 -15.26
N LEU A 561 -0.19 16.79 -15.41
CA LEU A 561 -0.57 17.63 -14.27
C LEU A 561 -1.45 16.87 -13.28
N HIS A 562 -2.35 16.01 -13.77
CA HIS A 562 -3.16 15.15 -12.92
C HIS A 562 -2.29 14.12 -12.18
N LEU A 563 -1.37 13.43 -12.86
CA LEU A 563 -0.40 12.54 -12.18
C LEU A 563 0.44 13.29 -11.14
N ALA A 564 0.87 14.51 -11.46
CA ALA A 564 1.64 15.33 -10.56
C ALA A 564 0.84 15.71 -9.30
N SER A 565 -0.46 16.06 -9.44
CA SER A 565 -1.31 16.40 -8.29
C SER A 565 -1.51 15.21 -7.35
N LEU A 566 -1.67 13.99 -7.87
CA LEU A 566 -1.76 12.76 -7.09
C LEU A 566 -0.45 12.41 -6.34
N SER A 567 0.67 12.99 -6.76
CA SER A 567 2.01 12.75 -6.17
C SER A 567 2.54 13.93 -5.37
N LEU A 568 1.78 15.03 -5.26
CA LEU A 568 2.29 16.31 -4.74
C LEU A 568 2.81 16.18 -3.31
N VAL A 569 2.08 15.44 -2.49
CA VAL A 569 2.42 15.16 -1.10
C VAL A 569 3.67 14.28 -1.00
N GLU A 570 3.72 13.19 -1.75
CA GLU A 570 4.87 12.28 -1.80
C GLU A 570 6.14 13.03 -2.22
N ARG A 571 6.05 13.84 -3.28
CA ARG A 571 7.14 14.68 -3.76
C ARG A 571 7.60 15.68 -2.71
N ARG A 572 6.67 16.37 -2.04
CA ARG A 572 6.98 17.33 -0.97
C ARG A 572 7.73 16.66 0.18
N MET A 573 7.29 15.48 0.61
CA MET A 573 7.97 14.72 1.67
C MET A 573 9.36 14.25 1.26
N ASN A 574 9.52 13.83 0.00
CA ASN A 574 10.81 13.39 -0.54
C ASN A 574 11.74 14.56 -0.92
N GLY A 575 11.33 15.81 -0.68
CA GLY A 575 12.09 17.00 -1.09
C GLY A 575 12.23 17.16 -2.61
N GLN A 576 11.38 16.48 -3.38
CA GLN A 576 11.32 16.59 -4.83
C GLN A 576 10.55 17.86 -5.22
N THR A 577 10.82 18.38 -6.42
CA THR A 577 10.07 19.52 -6.94
C THR A 577 8.57 19.19 -7.06
N ILE A 578 7.74 20.03 -6.43
CA ILE A 578 6.29 19.99 -6.60
C ILE A 578 5.85 20.66 -7.90
N ASN A 579 6.75 21.40 -8.56
CA ASN A 579 6.47 21.99 -9.84
C ASN A 579 6.51 20.90 -10.93
N ALA A 580 5.33 20.54 -11.43
CA ALA A 580 5.19 19.49 -12.44
C ALA A 580 6.04 19.73 -13.69
N SER A 581 6.27 21.00 -14.07
CA SER A 581 7.07 21.37 -15.24
C SER A 581 8.57 21.12 -15.06
N GLN A 582 9.05 21.07 -13.81
CA GLN A 582 10.44 20.77 -13.50
C GLN A 582 10.73 19.27 -13.43
N SER A 583 9.72 18.40 -13.56
CA SER A 583 9.96 16.96 -13.68
C SER A 583 10.46 16.58 -15.07
N HIS A 584 11.05 15.40 -15.21
CA HIS A 584 11.49 14.87 -16.52
C HIS A 584 10.40 14.96 -17.59
N ASN A 585 9.18 14.50 -17.27
CA ASN A 585 8.05 14.53 -18.19
C ASN A 585 7.58 15.97 -18.46
N GLY A 586 7.58 16.83 -17.45
CA GLY A 586 7.21 18.25 -17.60
C GLY A 586 8.16 19.01 -18.51
N GLN A 587 9.48 18.81 -18.36
CA GLN A 587 10.48 19.39 -19.23
C GLN A 587 10.33 18.89 -20.67
N MET A 588 10.09 17.59 -20.84
CA MET A 588 9.84 17.01 -22.17
C MET A 588 8.63 17.67 -22.84
N ILE A 589 7.50 17.82 -22.13
CA ILE A 589 6.32 18.52 -22.66
C ILE A 589 6.65 19.97 -23.03
N ASN A 590 7.43 20.67 -22.21
CA ASN A 590 7.83 22.05 -22.51
C ASN A 590 8.69 22.11 -23.78
N ASP A 591 9.62 21.17 -23.96
CA ASP A 591 10.47 21.12 -25.15
C ASP A 591 9.64 20.83 -26.41
N LEU A 592 8.61 19.97 -26.31
CA LEU A 592 7.68 19.70 -27.43
C LEU A 592 6.81 20.93 -27.79
N LYS A 593 6.68 21.93 -26.91
CA LYS A 593 5.91 23.17 -27.15
C LYS A 593 6.71 24.31 -27.74
N LEU A 594 8.03 24.19 -27.85
CA LEU A 594 8.92 25.32 -28.14
C LEU A 594 8.64 25.99 -29.50
N ASP A 595 8.19 25.22 -30.49
CA ASP A 595 7.92 25.72 -31.85
C ASP A 595 6.43 25.54 -32.22
N ALA A 596 5.61 26.54 -31.88
CA ALA A 596 4.16 26.51 -32.12
C ALA A 596 3.80 26.45 -33.61
N GLU A 597 4.56 27.12 -34.47
CA GLU A 597 4.32 27.11 -35.91
C GLU A 597 4.61 25.73 -36.51
N ALA A 598 5.63 25.04 -36.01
CA ALA A 598 5.93 23.67 -36.40
C ALA A 598 4.85 22.68 -35.95
N MET A 599 4.31 22.87 -34.74
CA MET A 599 3.17 22.09 -34.24
C MET A 599 1.92 22.31 -35.08
N GLU A 600 1.62 23.55 -35.48
CA GLU A 600 0.49 23.83 -36.37
C GLU A 600 0.67 23.16 -37.74
N ALA A 601 1.86 23.28 -38.33
CA ALA A 601 2.18 22.64 -39.60
C ALA A 601 2.12 21.10 -39.51
N LEU A 602 2.50 20.53 -38.37
CA LEU A 602 2.37 19.10 -38.07
C LEU A 602 0.90 18.67 -38.04
N HIS A 603 0.03 19.37 -37.31
CA HIS A 603 -1.41 19.06 -37.26
C HIS A 603 -2.07 19.14 -38.64
N GLN A 604 -1.68 20.11 -39.46
CA GLN A 604 -2.19 20.23 -40.84
C GLN A 604 -1.75 19.05 -41.75
N SER A 605 -0.72 18.29 -41.35
CA SER A 605 -0.22 17.12 -42.10
C SER A 605 -0.93 15.80 -41.77
N GLU A 606 -1.89 15.78 -40.84
CA GLU A 606 -2.51 14.54 -40.34
C GLU A 606 -3.43 13.84 -41.34
N HIS A 607 -3.91 14.54 -42.37
CA HIS A 607 -4.89 14.00 -43.32
C HIS A 607 -4.25 13.41 -44.59
N GLY A 608 -4.89 12.38 -45.14
CA GLY A 608 -4.52 11.77 -46.42
C GLY A 608 -3.91 10.36 -46.30
N THR A 609 -3.31 9.87 -47.38
CA THR A 609 -2.69 8.53 -47.38
C THR A 609 -1.40 8.53 -46.55
N SER A 610 -1.05 7.41 -45.92
CA SER A 610 0.18 7.31 -45.12
C SER A 610 1.44 7.67 -45.93
N ARG A 611 1.48 7.36 -47.23
CA ARG A 611 2.58 7.73 -48.13
C ARG A 611 2.65 9.25 -48.34
N GLY A 612 1.51 9.91 -48.50
CA GLY A 612 1.43 11.38 -48.61
C GLY A 612 1.87 12.06 -47.32
N ARG A 613 1.38 11.58 -46.17
CA ARG A 613 1.77 12.07 -44.84
C ARG A 613 3.27 11.94 -44.60
N ILE A 614 3.87 10.79 -44.92
CA ILE A 614 5.33 10.60 -44.81
C ILE A 614 6.10 11.63 -45.65
N ARG A 615 5.69 11.89 -46.90
CA ARG A 615 6.33 12.92 -47.74
C ARG A 615 6.24 14.30 -47.12
N ARG A 616 5.06 14.69 -46.64
CA ARG A 616 4.86 15.99 -46.00
C ARG A 616 5.68 16.13 -44.73
N LEU A 617 5.73 15.09 -43.90
CA LEU A 617 6.55 15.08 -42.69
C LEU A 617 8.05 15.17 -43.01
N MET A 618 8.54 14.51 -44.06
CA MET A 618 9.93 14.68 -44.50
C MET A 618 10.25 16.12 -44.93
N GLU A 619 9.33 16.81 -45.61
CA GLU A 619 9.50 18.24 -45.94
C GLU A 619 9.61 19.08 -44.66
N LEU A 620 8.69 18.89 -43.71
CA LEU A 620 8.71 19.59 -42.43
C LEU A 620 10.00 19.32 -41.63
N VAL A 621 10.54 18.09 -41.68
CA VAL A 621 11.84 17.77 -41.06
C VAL A 621 12.99 18.51 -41.76
N ARG A 622 12.95 18.71 -43.09
CA ARG A 622 13.98 19.51 -43.78
C ARG A 622 13.89 20.99 -43.44
N GLU A 623 12.67 21.51 -43.32
CA GLU A 623 12.40 22.90 -42.94
C GLU A 623 12.80 23.17 -41.48
N ARG A 624 12.50 22.23 -40.57
CA ARG A 624 12.72 22.34 -39.13
C ARG A 624 13.42 21.09 -38.58
N PRO A 625 14.74 20.94 -38.83
CA PRO A 625 15.49 19.73 -38.52
C PRO A 625 15.55 19.40 -37.02
N ASP A 626 15.44 20.39 -36.14
CA ASP A 626 15.54 20.20 -34.70
C ASP A 626 14.17 19.96 -34.01
N HIS A 627 13.06 20.02 -34.77
CA HIS A 627 11.71 19.87 -34.21
C HIS A 627 11.36 18.39 -33.93
N ILE A 628 11.41 18.03 -32.65
CA ILE A 628 11.18 16.64 -32.16
C ILE A 628 9.80 16.08 -32.54
N PRO A 629 8.66 16.79 -32.31
CA PRO A 629 7.35 16.24 -32.64
C PRO A 629 7.21 15.81 -34.11
N THR A 630 7.78 16.59 -35.04
CA THR A 630 7.77 16.22 -36.47
C THR A 630 8.63 14.99 -36.73
N ALA A 631 9.83 14.92 -36.14
CA ALA A 631 10.69 13.76 -36.26
C ALA A 631 10.01 12.48 -35.71
N GLN A 632 9.39 12.58 -34.53
CA GLN A 632 8.61 11.51 -33.93
C GLN A 632 7.43 11.09 -34.82
N ALA A 633 6.64 12.05 -35.30
CA ALA A 633 5.50 11.78 -36.17
C ALA A 633 5.90 11.05 -37.45
N LEU A 634 7.07 11.37 -38.03
CA LEU A 634 7.60 10.68 -39.20
C LEU A 634 7.88 9.20 -38.91
N VAL A 635 8.56 8.91 -37.80
CA VAL A 635 8.86 7.52 -37.38
C VAL A 635 7.57 6.76 -37.07
N VAL A 636 6.67 7.35 -36.27
CA VAL A 636 5.37 6.75 -35.92
C VAL A 636 4.54 6.45 -37.18
N THR A 637 4.43 7.41 -38.10
CA THR A 637 3.66 7.21 -39.34
C THR A 637 4.28 6.11 -40.21
N ALA A 638 5.61 6.01 -40.28
CA ALA A 638 6.28 4.94 -41.00
C ALA A 638 6.00 3.56 -40.36
N MET A 639 5.99 3.49 -39.03
CA MET A 639 5.67 2.26 -38.29
C MET A 639 4.21 1.83 -38.45
N GLU A 640 3.26 2.76 -38.28
CA GLU A 640 1.82 2.50 -38.47
C GLU A 640 1.49 2.11 -39.92
N ALA A 641 2.25 2.63 -40.89
CA ALA A 641 2.14 2.25 -42.29
C ALA A 641 2.80 0.90 -42.65
N GLY A 642 3.34 0.17 -41.65
CA GLY A 642 3.99 -1.13 -41.83
C GLY A 642 5.25 -1.07 -42.70
N ARG A 643 6.01 0.03 -42.63
CA ARG A 643 7.23 0.20 -43.44
C ARG A 643 8.45 -0.52 -42.88
N PHE A 644 8.42 -0.87 -41.60
CA PHE A 644 9.41 -1.71 -40.94
C PHE A 644 8.94 -3.16 -40.97
N ALA A 645 9.85 -4.10 -41.25
CA ALA A 645 9.48 -5.51 -41.25
C ALA A 645 9.68 -6.11 -39.85
N PRO A 646 8.83 -7.06 -39.44
CA PRO A 646 9.04 -7.76 -38.18
C PRO A 646 10.38 -8.50 -38.18
N PRO A 647 11.00 -8.71 -37.02
CA PRO A 647 12.20 -9.52 -36.90
C PRO A 647 11.93 -10.98 -37.29
N PRO A 648 12.95 -11.74 -37.73
CA PRO A 648 12.79 -13.12 -38.20
C PRO A 648 12.36 -14.11 -37.11
N ARG A 649 12.56 -13.82 -35.81
CA ARG A 649 12.13 -14.60 -34.63
C ARG A 649 12.59 -16.08 -34.56
N ASP A 650 13.30 -16.59 -35.56
CA ASP A 650 13.84 -17.96 -35.63
C ASP A 650 15.31 -18.00 -35.18
N ALA A 651 15.62 -18.94 -34.27
CA ALA A 651 16.97 -19.19 -33.77
C ALA A 651 17.93 -19.73 -34.84
N ALA A 652 17.42 -20.45 -35.86
CA ALA A 652 18.24 -20.92 -36.98
C ALA A 652 18.66 -19.76 -37.91
N ALA A 653 17.82 -18.73 -38.04
CA ALA A 653 18.15 -17.50 -38.77
C ALA A 653 19.14 -16.60 -38.00
N ALA A 654 19.14 -16.66 -36.66
CA ALA A 654 20.05 -15.90 -35.80
C ALA A 654 21.53 -16.35 -35.89
N GLN A 655 21.79 -17.57 -36.38
CA GLN A 655 23.14 -18.07 -36.64
C GLN A 655 23.69 -17.64 -38.01
N VAL A 656 22.82 -17.18 -38.92
CA VAL A 656 23.25 -16.61 -40.19
C VAL A 656 23.79 -15.22 -39.90
N ALA A 657 25.10 -15.08 -39.91
CA ALA A 657 25.79 -13.81 -39.68
C ALA A 657 25.08 -12.68 -40.44
N HIS A 658 24.55 -11.69 -39.71
CA HIS A 658 24.04 -10.46 -40.32
C HIS A 658 25.21 -9.84 -41.07
N ALA A 659 25.12 -9.81 -42.41
CA ALA A 659 26.28 -9.57 -43.26
C ALA A 659 26.94 -8.19 -43.02
N HIS A 660 26.20 -7.25 -42.40
CA HIS A 660 26.60 -5.85 -42.28
C HIS A 660 26.78 -5.37 -40.83
N ILE A 661 26.07 -5.94 -39.86
CA ILE A 661 26.19 -5.57 -38.44
C ILE A 661 27.23 -6.49 -37.80
N PRO A 662 28.39 -5.97 -37.36
CA PRO A 662 29.43 -6.77 -36.73
C PRO A 662 28.92 -7.57 -35.53
N GLN A 663 29.41 -8.80 -35.37
CA GLN A 663 29.11 -9.64 -34.21
C GLN A 663 29.91 -9.18 -32.98
N ARG A 664 29.63 -7.97 -32.52
CA ARG A 664 30.26 -7.34 -31.37
C ARG A 664 29.21 -6.80 -30.42
N VAL A 665 29.39 -7.02 -29.13
CA VAL A 665 28.57 -6.43 -28.07
C VAL A 665 29.45 -5.50 -27.25
N ALA A 666 29.06 -4.23 -27.16
CA ALA A 666 29.71 -3.22 -26.35
C ALA A 666 28.78 -2.76 -25.22
N GLN A 667 29.32 -2.68 -24.01
CA GLN A 667 28.63 -2.10 -22.85
C GLN A 667 29.58 -1.17 -22.09
N TYR A 668 29.04 -0.31 -21.23
CA TYR A 668 29.81 0.68 -20.48
C TYR A 668 29.33 0.81 -19.03
N TRP A 669 30.29 0.82 -18.10
CA TRP A 669 30.08 1.21 -16.70
C TRP A 669 31.25 2.08 -16.24
N ASP A 670 30.99 3.18 -15.55
CA ASP A 670 32.02 4.17 -15.20
C ASP A 670 33.10 3.63 -14.25
N GLU A 671 32.69 2.87 -13.23
CA GLU A 671 33.56 2.24 -12.24
C GLU A 671 34.10 0.86 -12.69
N ASP A 672 35.25 0.45 -12.17
CA ASP A 672 35.84 -0.86 -12.44
C ASP A 672 36.33 -1.50 -11.12
N PRO A 673 35.81 -2.67 -10.72
CA PRO A 673 34.80 -3.47 -11.42
C PRO A 673 33.37 -2.93 -11.25
N PRO A 674 32.44 -3.17 -12.21
CA PRO A 674 31.02 -2.85 -12.04
C PRO A 674 30.42 -3.61 -10.85
N PRO A 675 29.32 -3.14 -10.23
CA PRO A 675 28.60 -3.88 -9.18
C PRO A 675 28.26 -5.33 -9.57
N ALA A 676 28.27 -6.24 -8.58
CA ALA A 676 28.15 -7.69 -8.83
C ALA A 676 26.82 -8.09 -9.50
N ASP A 677 25.72 -7.46 -9.09
CA ASP A 677 24.40 -7.63 -9.67
C ASP A 677 24.33 -7.16 -11.13
N LEU A 678 24.98 -6.03 -11.45
CA LEU A 678 25.11 -5.55 -12.83
C LEU A 678 26.01 -6.45 -13.68
N ARG A 679 27.11 -6.98 -13.13
CA ARG A 679 27.94 -7.97 -13.83
C ARG A 679 27.12 -9.21 -14.17
N ALA A 680 26.29 -9.71 -13.24
CA ALA A 680 25.43 -10.86 -13.49
C ALA A 680 24.39 -10.61 -14.60
N ILE A 681 23.88 -9.38 -14.73
CA ILE A 681 23.02 -8.98 -15.86
C ILE A 681 23.84 -8.94 -17.15
N SER A 682 24.97 -8.25 -17.14
CA SER A 682 25.83 -8.03 -18.30
C SER A 682 26.43 -9.33 -18.86
N ASP A 683 26.81 -10.29 -18.00
CA ASP A 683 27.38 -11.59 -18.40
C ASP A 683 26.42 -12.42 -19.26
N SER A 684 25.11 -12.19 -19.15
CA SER A 684 24.10 -12.85 -20.00
C SER A 684 24.36 -12.64 -21.49
N TRP A 685 24.86 -11.45 -21.90
CA TRP A 685 25.16 -11.14 -23.28
C TRP A 685 26.27 -12.04 -23.85
N ARG A 686 27.32 -12.27 -23.06
CA ARG A 686 28.43 -13.14 -23.45
C ARG A 686 28.03 -14.62 -23.44
N GLN A 687 27.24 -15.04 -22.46
CA GLN A 687 26.79 -16.43 -22.33
C GLN A 687 25.83 -16.85 -23.45
N ILE A 688 24.89 -15.98 -23.81
CA ILE A 688 23.85 -16.29 -24.81
C ILE A 688 24.36 -16.08 -26.24
N ASN A 689 25.38 -15.23 -26.43
CA ASN A 689 25.96 -14.92 -27.74
C ASN A 689 27.46 -15.31 -27.78
N PRO A 690 27.83 -16.60 -27.63
CA PRO A 690 29.23 -17.02 -27.51
C PRO A 690 30.08 -16.76 -28.77
N GLY A 691 29.45 -16.56 -29.92
CA GLY A 691 30.12 -16.20 -31.18
C GLY A 691 30.40 -14.69 -31.34
N TYR A 692 29.94 -13.85 -30.41
CA TYR A 692 30.11 -12.41 -30.48
C TYR A 692 31.32 -11.97 -29.67
N GLU A 693 32.10 -11.03 -30.20
CA GLU A 693 33.13 -10.34 -29.43
C GLU A 693 32.46 -9.44 -28.39
N TYR A 694 32.77 -9.65 -27.11
CA TYR A 694 32.22 -8.83 -26.03
C TYR A 694 33.29 -7.85 -25.51
N ARG A 695 32.95 -6.57 -25.38
CA ARG A 695 33.80 -5.53 -24.77
C ARG A 695 33.03 -4.72 -23.74
N LEU A 696 33.56 -4.67 -22.53
CA LEU A 696 33.11 -3.77 -21.47
C LEU A 696 34.09 -2.60 -21.37
N TYR A 697 33.54 -1.40 -21.44
CA TYR A 697 34.29 -0.16 -21.29
C TYR A 697 34.01 0.49 -19.93
N ASN A 698 34.98 1.26 -19.48
CA ASN A 698 34.89 2.17 -18.34
C ASN A 698 35.40 3.56 -18.68
N ASP A 699 35.30 4.52 -17.77
CA ASP A 699 35.65 5.92 -18.04
C ASP A 699 37.11 6.07 -18.54
N LYS A 700 38.05 5.32 -17.97
CA LYS A 700 39.47 5.34 -18.37
C LYS A 700 39.66 4.82 -19.80
N THR A 701 39.09 3.66 -20.11
CA THR A 701 39.20 3.05 -21.45
C THR A 701 38.43 3.85 -22.51
N ALA A 702 37.30 4.46 -22.15
CA ALA A 702 36.54 5.34 -23.03
C ALA A 702 37.33 6.59 -23.42
N ARG A 703 37.98 7.26 -22.46
CA ARG A 703 38.86 8.41 -22.75
C ARG A 703 40.00 8.05 -23.69
N ALA A 704 40.68 6.94 -23.43
CA ALA A 704 41.78 6.47 -24.28
C ALA A 704 41.29 6.16 -25.71
N TYR A 705 40.15 5.47 -25.81
CA TYR A 705 39.53 5.13 -27.09
C TYR A 705 39.16 6.38 -27.90
N LEU A 706 38.52 7.37 -27.26
CA LEU A 706 38.16 8.63 -27.92
C LEU A 706 39.40 9.43 -28.35
N GLN A 707 40.43 9.47 -27.52
CA GLN A 707 41.68 10.17 -27.80
C GLN A 707 42.43 9.59 -29.01
N GLU A 708 42.44 8.26 -29.12
CA GLU A 708 43.17 7.56 -30.19
C GLU A 708 42.40 7.56 -31.51
N ARG A 709 41.06 7.48 -31.46
CA ARG A 709 40.24 7.11 -32.64
C ARG A 709 39.40 8.23 -33.23
N LEU A 710 39.18 9.34 -32.50
CA LEU A 710 38.38 10.47 -32.97
C LEU A 710 39.14 11.80 -32.87
N PRO A 711 38.72 12.83 -33.63
CA PRO A 711 39.26 14.17 -33.47
C PRO A 711 39.14 14.68 -32.02
N ALA A 712 40.07 15.55 -31.61
CA ALA A 712 40.16 16.06 -30.24
C ALA A 712 38.84 16.64 -29.69
N GLY A 713 37.97 17.17 -30.57
CA GLY A 713 36.64 17.66 -30.19
C GLY A 713 35.74 16.61 -29.51
N ALA A 714 35.84 15.34 -29.89
CA ALA A 714 35.04 14.27 -29.27
C ALA A 714 35.47 14.01 -27.81
N LEU A 715 36.78 13.94 -27.55
CA LEU A 715 37.31 13.81 -26.19
C LEU A 715 36.97 15.05 -25.35
N GLN A 716 37.05 16.25 -25.94
CA GLN A 716 36.67 17.49 -25.25
C GLN A 716 35.18 17.48 -24.86
N ALA A 717 34.29 17.05 -25.75
CA ALA A 717 32.86 16.92 -25.43
C ALA A 717 32.64 15.90 -24.30
N TYR A 718 33.31 14.75 -24.36
CA TYR A 718 33.23 13.73 -23.30
C TYR A 718 33.68 14.27 -21.93
N LEU A 719 34.77 15.04 -21.88
CA LEU A 719 35.26 15.65 -20.65
C LEU A 719 34.39 16.81 -20.15
N ARG A 720 33.65 17.48 -21.03
CA ARG A 720 32.71 18.58 -20.71
C ARG A 720 31.32 18.09 -20.28
N ALA A 721 30.98 16.84 -20.57
CA ALA A 721 29.72 16.25 -20.16
C ALA A 721 29.56 16.26 -18.63
N ARG A 722 28.45 16.84 -18.16
CA ARG A 722 28.19 17.17 -16.74
C ARG A 722 27.99 15.95 -15.86
N ASP A 723 27.39 14.91 -16.40
CA ASP A 723 26.99 13.71 -15.69
C ASP A 723 27.45 12.43 -16.43
N ALA A 724 27.43 11.30 -15.71
CA ALA A 724 27.87 10.02 -16.25
C ALA A 724 26.99 9.50 -17.40
N THR A 725 25.69 9.85 -17.41
CA THR A 725 24.74 9.45 -18.45
C THR A 725 25.12 10.09 -19.77
N THR A 726 25.34 11.41 -19.78
CA THR A 726 25.77 12.14 -20.99
C THR A 726 27.10 11.57 -21.54
N ARG A 727 28.04 11.17 -20.66
CA ARG A 727 29.30 10.52 -21.07
C ARG A 727 29.06 9.15 -21.72
N ALA A 728 28.24 8.30 -21.11
CA ALA A 728 27.89 6.99 -21.65
C ALA A 728 27.16 7.11 -23.00
N ASP A 729 26.23 8.05 -23.12
CA ASP A 729 25.50 8.33 -24.34
C ASP A 729 26.40 8.81 -25.48
N LEU A 730 27.37 9.67 -25.19
CA LEU A 730 28.33 10.10 -26.21
C LEU A 730 29.23 8.94 -26.64
N PHE A 731 29.69 8.16 -25.67
CA PHE A 731 30.61 7.06 -25.93
C PHE A 731 29.95 5.92 -26.72
N ARG A 732 28.67 5.60 -26.48
CA ARG A 732 27.94 4.59 -27.28
C ARG A 732 27.89 4.95 -28.76
N LEU A 733 27.67 6.24 -29.06
CA LEU A 733 27.65 6.72 -30.44
C LEU A 733 29.04 6.58 -31.08
N ALA A 734 30.11 6.91 -30.36
CA ALA A 734 31.47 6.77 -30.85
C ALA A 734 31.80 5.30 -31.18
N VAL A 735 31.50 4.37 -30.28
CA VAL A 735 31.75 2.94 -30.48
C VAL A 735 30.97 2.39 -31.68
N LEU A 736 29.66 2.65 -31.75
CA LEU A 736 28.85 2.14 -32.87
C LEU A 736 29.22 2.78 -34.21
N VAL A 737 29.60 4.06 -34.24
CA VAL A 737 30.05 4.73 -35.47
C VAL A 737 31.38 4.15 -35.96
N LEU A 738 32.32 3.88 -35.07
CA LEU A 738 33.67 3.43 -35.46
C LEU A 738 33.74 1.92 -35.71
N ASP A 739 33.22 1.13 -34.78
CA ASP A 739 33.41 -0.32 -34.76
C ASP A 739 32.16 -1.09 -35.22
N GLY A 740 30.99 -0.42 -35.26
CA GLY A 740 29.69 -1.07 -35.47
C GLY A 740 29.35 -2.07 -34.36
N GLY A 741 28.35 -2.89 -34.61
CA GLY A 741 27.91 -3.97 -33.74
C GLY A 741 26.70 -3.57 -32.91
N ILE A 742 26.66 -4.01 -31.66
CA ILE A 742 25.50 -3.93 -30.77
C ILE A 742 25.91 -3.18 -29.51
N TRP A 743 25.07 -2.22 -29.13
CA TRP A 743 25.10 -1.59 -27.83
C TRP A 743 23.91 -2.04 -26.99
N ALA A 744 24.15 -2.31 -25.71
CA ALA A 744 23.13 -2.52 -24.71
C ALA A 744 23.56 -1.89 -23.39
N ASP A 745 22.66 -1.21 -22.68
CA ASP A 745 22.99 -0.67 -21.36
C ASP A 745 23.26 -1.81 -20.35
N MET A 746 24.06 -1.53 -19.32
CA MET A 746 24.54 -2.55 -18.36
C MET A 746 23.43 -3.22 -17.54
N ASP A 747 22.29 -2.54 -17.43
CA ASP A 747 21.08 -3.00 -16.76
C ASP A 747 20.09 -3.70 -17.71
N ASP A 748 20.44 -3.89 -18.99
CA ASP A 748 19.65 -4.67 -19.94
C ASP A 748 20.17 -6.12 -20.00
N ARG A 749 19.31 -7.10 -19.73
CA ARG A 749 19.65 -8.53 -19.74
C ARG A 749 19.39 -9.15 -21.11
N CYS A 750 20.33 -9.92 -21.65
CA CYS A 750 20.08 -10.75 -22.82
C CYS A 750 19.29 -11.99 -22.40
N LEU A 751 18.23 -12.34 -23.14
CA LEU A 751 17.36 -13.50 -22.85
C LEU A 751 17.45 -14.57 -23.95
N LYS A 752 17.68 -14.16 -25.19
CA LYS A 752 17.79 -15.03 -26.37
C LYS A 752 18.89 -14.52 -27.29
N PRO A 753 19.42 -15.36 -28.20
CA PRO A 753 20.39 -14.92 -29.20
C PRO A 753 19.95 -13.64 -29.91
N VAL A 754 20.75 -12.58 -29.78
CA VAL A 754 20.36 -11.23 -30.21
C VAL A 754 20.15 -11.13 -31.73
N GLY A 755 20.79 -12.02 -32.50
CA GLY A 755 20.62 -12.11 -33.95
C GLY A 755 19.17 -12.39 -34.40
N GLN A 756 18.30 -12.87 -33.50
CA GLN A 756 16.86 -13.02 -33.80
C GLN A 756 16.15 -11.69 -34.09
N LEU A 757 16.77 -10.56 -33.73
CA LEU A 757 16.25 -9.21 -33.95
C LEU A 757 16.63 -8.62 -35.31
N PHE A 758 17.57 -9.21 -36.03
CA PHE A 758 18.16 -8.57 -37.22
C PHE A 758 17.92 -9.39 -38.49
N ARG A 759 17.60 -8.69 -39.58
CA ARG A 759 17.44 -9.26 -40.92
C ARG A 759 18.79 -9.21 -41.65
N PRO A 760 19.06 -10.08 -42.64
CA PRO A 760 20.32 -10.04 -43.40
C PRO A 760 20.61 -8.70 -44.10
N ALA A 761 19.56 -7.97 -44.49
CA ALA A 761 19.64 -6.68 -45.16
C ALA A 761 19.80 -5.49 -44.20
N ASP A 762 19.70 -5.71 -42.89
CA ASP A 762 19.76 -4.62 -41.91
C ASP A 762 21.18 -4.07 -41.81
N LEU A 763 21.31 -2.77 -42.04
CA LEU A 763 22.47 -1.94 -41.73
C LEU A 763 22.34 -1.29 -40.35
N ALA A 764 21.13 -1.13 -39.83
CA ALA A 764 20.89 -0.72 -38.45
C ALA A 764 19.53 -1.19 -37.95
N VAL A 765 19.46 -1.50 -36.67
CA VAL A 765 18.24 -1.86 -35.94
C VAL A 765 18.14 -1.03 -34.67
N PHE A 766 17.01 -0.34 -34.55
CA PHE A 766 16.62 0.44 -33.39
C PHE A 766 15.28 -0.07 -32.84
N TRP A 767 14.86 0.44 -31.70
CA TRP A 767 13.53 0.15 -31.17
C TRP A 767 12.78 1.42 -30.74
N GLN A 768 11.46 1.37 -30.85
CA GLN A 768 10.57 2.47 -30.48
C GLN A 768 9.88 2.20 -29.14
N GLU A 769 10.00 3.14 -28.21
CA GLU A 769 9.29 3.10 -26.92
C GLU A 769 7.85 3.60 -27.03
N ARG A 770 7.06 3.39 -25.96
CA ARG A 770 5.64 3.77 -25.89
C ARG A 770 5.35 5.25 -26.12
N SER A 771 6.34 6.12 -25.91
CA SER A 771 6.22 7.56 -26.15
C SER A 771 6.28 7.91 -27.64
N GLY A 772 6.68 6.98 -28.53
CA GLY A 772 6.81 7.20 -29.97
C GLY A 772 8.24 7.50 -30.44
N HIS A 773 9.19 7.59 -29.51
CA HIS A 773 10.58 7.92 -29.81
C HIS A 773 11.44 6.68 -30.03
N ILE A 774 12.52 6.85 -30.78
CA ILE A 774 13.55 5.82 -30.93
C ILE A 774 14.46 5.86 -29.70
N CYS A 775 14.50 4.76 -28.96
CA CYS A 775 15.37 4.63 -27.79
C CYS A 775 16.84 4.39 -28.18
N ASN A 776 17.73 4.64 -27.23
CA ASN A 776 19.18 4.57 -27.45
C ASN A 776 19.92 3.67 -26.45
N ASN A 777 19.22 2.95 -25.57
CA ASN A 777 19.80 1.98 -24.66
C ASN A 777 20.11 0.63 -25.33
N PHE A 778 19.33 0.25 -26.34
CA PHE A 778 19.65 -0.85 -27.25
C PHE A 778 19.69 -0.35 -28.70
N MET A 779 20.81 -0.57 -29.38
CA MET A 779 20.98 -0.23 -30.80
C MET A 779 21.94 -1.21 -31.45
N ALA A 780 21.71 -1.52 -32.73
CA ALA A 780 22.65 -2.29 -33.53
C ALA A 780 22.89 -1.59 -34.87
N ALA A 781 24.14 -1.52 -35.34
CA ALA A 781 24.47 -0.85 -36.59
C ALA A 781 25.74 -1.35 -37.24
N ALA A 782 25.80 -1.23 -38.57
CA ALA A 782 27.03 -1.31 -39.33
C ALA A 782 27.94 -0.11 -38.98
N PRO A 783 29.26 -0.25 -39.10
CA PRO A 783 30.19 0.86 -38.93
C PRO A 783 29.84 2.03 -39.85
N ASN A 784 30.03 3.25 -39.37
CA ASN A 784 29.79 4.50 -40.09
C ASN A 784 28.34 4.70 -40.57
N HIS A 785 27.35 4.09 -39.89
CA HIS A 785 25.95 4.26 -40.23
C HIS A 785 25.54 5.76 -40.18
N PRO A 786 24.89 6.31 -41.23
CA PRO A 786 24.63 7.76 -41.36
C PRO A 786 23.89 8.37 -40.16
N ILE A 787 22.88 7.67 -39.63
CA ILE A 787 22.08 8.12 -38.47
C ILE A 787 22.98 8.33 -37.25
N LEU A 788 23.82 7.35 -36.92
CA LEU A 788 24.67 7.41 -35.74
C LEU A 788 25.82 8.40 -35.92
N ARG A 789 26.36 8.52 -37.13
CA ARG A 789 27.38 9.54 -37.44
C ARG A 789 26.81 10.94 -37.24
N ARG A 790 25.60 11.20 -37.74
CA ARG A 790 24.89 12.47 -37.53
C ARG A 790 24.68 12.72 -36.04
N ALA A 791 24.14 11.74 -35.31
CA ALA A 791 23.92 11.85 -33.88
C ALA A 791 25.22 12.21 -33.13
N LEU A 792 26.33 11.50 -33.41
CA LEU A 792 27.63 11.76 -32.79
C LEU A 792 28.12 13.19 -33.05
N VAL A 793 28.08 13.65 -34.31
CA VAL A 793 28.52 15.00 -34.68
C VAL A 793 27.67 16.06 -34.00
N THR A 794 26.34 15.88 -34.00
CA THR A 794 25.41 16.81 -33.34
C THR A 794 25.69 16.89 -31.84
N ALA A 795 25.82 15.74 -31.15
CA ALA A 795 26.11 15.70 -29.72
C ALA A 795 27.45 16.35 -29.37
N VAL A 796 28.53 16.00 -30.09
CA VAL A 796 29.87 16.59 -29.88
C VAL A 796 29.83 18.11 -30.07
N THR A 797 29.12 18.58 -31.09
CA THR A 797 29.02 20.01 -31.40
C THR A 797 28.25 20.76 -30.31
N ALA A 798 27.09 20.25 -29.92
CA ALA A 798 26.23 20.84 -28.89
C ALA A 798 26.94 20.95 -27.53
N ILE A 799 27.57 19.85 -27.08
CA ILE A 799 28.31 19.84 -25.81
C ILE A 799 29.49 20.81 -25.83
N ASN A 800 30.24 20.87 -26.95
CA ASN A 800 31.39 21.77 -27.06
C ASN A 800 30.99 23.25 -27.20
N ARG A 801 29.81 23.54 -27.75
CA ARG A 801 29.20 24.87 -27.75
C ARG A 801 28.74 25.29 -26.35
N GLY A 802 28.56 24.33 -25.45
CA GLY A 802 28.11 24.56 -24.09
C GLY A 802 26.59 24.55 -23.95
N ASP A 803 25.88 23.80 -24.80
CA ASP A 803 24.43 23.70 -24.73
C ASP A 803 23.98 23.07 -23.39
N HIS A 804 22.79 23.44 -22.93
CA HIS A 804 22.25 23.01 -21.63
C HIS A 804 20.92 22.26 -21.77
N ASP A 805 20.69 21.68 -22.94
CA ASP A 805 19.54 20.82 -23.18
C ASP A 805 19.55 19.63 -22.22
N LYS A 806 18.36 19.13 -21.92
CA LYS A 806 18.18 17.91 -21.13
C LYS A 806 18.90 16.74 -21.81
N VAL A 807 19.51 15.84 -21.04
CA VAL A 807 20.23 14.64 -21.54
C VAL A 807 19.43 13.89 -22.61
N TRP A 808 18.12 13.71 -22.38
CA TRP A 808 17.20 13.07 -23.32
C TRP A 808 17.19 13.70 -24.73
N MET A 809 17.31 15.03 -24.82
CA MET A 809 17.39 15.79 -26.07
C MET A 809 18.82 15.90 -26.61
N LEU A 810 19.81 16.04 -25.72
CA LEU A 810 21.20 16.31 -26.07
C LEU A 810 21.93 15.08 -26.60
N THR A 811 21.77 13.93 -25.94
CA THR A 811 22.47 12.68 -26.26
C THR A 811 21.54 11.44 -26.23
N GLY A 812 20.30 11.63 -25.76
CA GLY A 812 19.29 10.61 -25.51
C GLY A 812 18.43 10.17 -26.72
N PRO A 813 17.26 9.55 -26.45
CA PRO A 813 16.29 9.14 -27.47
C PRO A 813 15.82 10.27 -28.40
N GLY A 814 15.74 11.51 -27.91
CA GLY A 814 15.39 12.66 -28.74
C GLY A 814 16.39 12.91 -29.87
N LEU A 815 17.69 12.83 -29.55
CA LEU A 815 18.76 12.97 -30.54
C LEU A 815 18.70 11.89 -31.62
N ILE A 816 18.49 10.63 -31.24
CA ILE A 816 18.41 9.51 -32.19
C ILE A 816 17.18 9.66 -33.08
N THR A 817 16.04 10.02 -32.50
CA THR A 817 14.78 10.23 -33.24
C THR A 817 14.95 11.32 -34.30
N ARG A 818 15.55 12.47 -33.96
CA ARG A 818 15.84 13.53 -34.94
C ARG A 818 16.83 13.08 -35.99
N SER A 819 17.92 12.43 -35.59
CA SER A 819 18.96 11.99 -36.52
C SER A 819 18.40 10.97 -37.53
N PHE A 820 17.53 10.06 -37.08
CA PHE A 820 16.82 9.13 -37.94
C PHE A 820 15.93 9.87 -38.94
N ALA A 821 15.07 10.77 -38.45
CA ALA A 821 14.14 11.52 -39.27
C ALA A 821 14.86 12.40 -40.30
N GLN A 822 15.97 13.03 -39.92
CA GLN A 822 16.80 13.86 -40.79
C GLN A 822 17.45 13.05 -41.91
N GLU A 823 18.00 11.86 -41.62
CA GLU A 823 18.55 10.97 -42.65
C GLU A 823 17.46 10.41 -43.57
N MET A 824 16.31 10.04 -43.00
CA MET A 824 15.15 9.62 -43.79
C MET A 824 14.70 10.75 -44.73
N ALA A 825 14.59 11.98 -44.24
CA ALA A 825 14.24 13.13 -45.05
C ALA A 825 15.33 13.45 -46.11
N ALA A 826 16.61 13.30 -45.77
CA ALA A 826 17.71 13.51 -46.71
C ALA A 826 17.72 12.50 -47.87
N SER A 827 17.16 11.30 -47.68
CA SER A 827 17.06 10.26 -48.73
C SER A 827 16.11 10.61 -49.89
N GLY A 828 15.31 11.69 -49.77
CA GLY A 828 14.46 12.16 -50.86
C GLY A 828 13.42 11.13 -51.28
N GLU A 829 13.24 10.91 -52.58
CA GLU A 829 12.31 9.89 -53.10
C GLU A 829 12.76 8.44 -52.83
N LEU A 830 14.01 8.22 -52.40
CA LEU A 830 14.56 6.89 -52.10
C LEU A 830 14.26 6.44 -50.66
N TRP A 831 13.51 7.20 -49.87
CA TRP A 831 13.21 6.85 -48.47
C TRP A 831 12.63 5.44 -48.30
N SER A 832 11.79 4.99 -49.24
CA SER A 832 11.18 3.67 -49.14
C SER A 832 12.17 2.53 -49.35
N SER A 833 13.19 2.71 -50.21
CA SER A 833 14.25 1.70 -50.38
C SER A 833 15.26 1.77 -49.24
N TRP A 834 15.53 2.98 -48.73
CA TRP A 834 16.38 3.20 -47.56
C TRP A 834 15.83 2.51 -46.30
N LEU A 835 14.53 2.57 -46.05
CA LEU A 835 13.87 1.81 -44.96
C LEU A 835 13.96 0.28 -45.14
N GLY A 836 14.29 -0.21 -46.35
CA GLY A 836 14.60 -1.62 -46.57
C GLY A 836 15.88 -2.08 -45.87
N GLN A 837 16.77 -1.15 -45.52
CA GLN A 837 18.09 -1.39 -44.92
C GLN A 837 18.18 -0.94 -43.45
N VAL A 838 17.15 -0.29 -42.92
CA VAL A 838 17.11 0.20 -41.53
C VAL A 838 15.80 -0.27 -40.90
N ASN A 839 15.88 -0.90 -39.73
CA ASN A 839 14.71 -1.40 -39.03
C ASN A 839 14.46 -0.66 -37.71
N VAL A 840 13.19 -0.40 -37.41
CA VAL A 840 12.73 0.07 -36.10
C VAL A 840 11.70 -0.94 -35.60
N ILE A 841 12.04 -1.68 -34.55
CA ILE A 841 11.18 -2.71 -33.96
C ILE A 841 10.37 -2.16 -32.77
N GLY A 842 9.25 -2.80 -32.46
CA GLY A 842 8.44 -2.42 -31.30
C GLY A 842 8.94 -3.04 -29.99
N GLU A 843 8.49 -2.51 -28.86
CA GLU A 843 8.80 -3.07 -27.53
C GLU A 843 8.45 -4.57 -27.40
N PHE A 844 7.35 -5.02 -28.03
CA PHE A 844 6.91 -6.41 -28.01
C PHE A 844 7.73 -7.35 -28.90
N ASP A 845 8.55 -6.79 -29.79
CA ASP A 845 9.55 -7.54 -30.56
C ASP A 845 10.86 -7.65 -29.78
N LEU A 846 11.23 -6.60 -29.05
CA LEU A 846 12.47 -6.53 -28.28
C LEU A 846 12.42 -7.33 -26.97
N TRP A 847 11.37 -7.15 -26.16
CA TRP A 847 11.27 -7.71 -24.81
C TRP A 847 11.43 -9.24 -24.70
N PRO A 848 10.99 -10.06 -25.69
CA PRO A 848 11.24 -11.49 -25.68
C PRO A 848 12.72 -11.87 -25.82
N VAL A 849 13.58 -10.96 -26.29
CA VAL A 849 15.01 -11.17 -26.54
C VAL A 849 15.88 -10.40 -25.54
N VAL A 850 15.43 -9.22 -25.09
CA VAL A 850 16.17 -8.35 -24.16
C VAL A 850 15.27 -7.91 -23.01
N GLY A 851 15.65 -8.26 -21.78
CA GLY A 851 15.03 -7.81 -20.54
C GLY A 851 15.51 -6.40 -20.17
N MET A 852 14.73 -5.39 -20.54
CA MET A 852 15.11 -3.99 -20.41
C MET A 852 15.04 -3.46 -18.97
N HIS A 853 15.98 -2.60 -18.59
CA HIS A 853 16.00 -1.85 -17.34
C HIS A 853 15.84 -2.70 -16.07
N CYS A 854 16.58 -3.81 -15.99
CA CYS A 854 16.61 -4.68 -14.82
C CYS A 854 16.89 -3.87 -13.54
N ALA A 855 16.28 -4.31 -12.44
CA ALA A 855 16.34 -3.59 -11.18
C ALA A 855 17.65 -3.90 -10.44
N ALA A 856 18.71 -3.18 -10.80
CA ALA A 856 19.99 -3.23 -10.10
C ALA A 856 19.99 -2.38 -8.81
N LEU A 857 20.83 -2.75 -7.85
CA LEU A 857 20.94 -2.14 -6.51
C LEU A 857 21.23 -0.63 -6.57
N TYR A 858 22.06 -0.19 -7.53
CA TYR A 858 22.39 1.23 -7.68
C TYR A 858 21.15 2.11 -7.96
N LYS A 859 20.11 1.56 -8.60
CA LYS A 859 18.83 2.26 -8.83
C LYS A 859 18.01 2.44 -7.55
N ARG A 860 18.20 1.55 -6.57
CA ARG A 860 17.43 1.52 -5.31
C ARG A 860 18.04 2.42 -4.24
N GLN A 861 19.37 2.49 -4.18
CA GLN A 861 20.14 3.22 -3.15
C GLN A 861 20.38 4.72 -3.46
N GLY A 862 19.51 5.35 -4.25
CA GLY A 862 19.60 6.79 -4.50
C GLY A 862 20.60 7.25 -5.57
N ARG A 863 21.53 6.39 -6.03
CA ARG A 863 22.55 6.68 -7.07
C ARG A 863 22.02 6.65 -8.51
N HIS A 864 20.74 6.92 -8.69
CA HIS A 864 20.12 6.95 -10.02
C HIS A 864 20.15 8.38 -10.56
N TRP A 865 20.51 8.55 -11.83
CA TRP A 865 20.58 9.86 -12.49
C TRP A 865 19.32 10.73 -12.35
N HIS A 866 18.14 10.12 -12.20
CA HIS A 866 16.88 10.84 -11.94
C HIS A 866 16.82 11.51 -10.55
N LYS A 867 17.52 10.97 -9.54
CA LYS A 867 17.58 11.56 -8.20
C LYS A 867 18.70 12.61 -8.13
N GLU A 868 19.84 12.39 -8.79
CA GLU A 868 20.97 13.32 -8.82
C GLU A 868 20.67 14.63 -9.57
N ALA A 869 19.92 14.58 -10.68
CA ALA A 869 19.60 15.77 -11.48
C ALA A 869 18.69 16.79 -10.78
N PHE A 870 17.97 16.39 -9.72
CA PHE A 870 16.96 17.22 -9.05
C PHE A 870 17.18 17.44 -7.55
N GLN A 871 18.22 16.84 -6.96
CA GLN A 871 18.60 17.12 -5.59
C GLN A 871 19.58 18.29 -5.55
N GLN A 872 19.11 19.48 -5.17
CA GLN A 872 20.01 20.46 -4.54
C GLN A 872 20.55 19.80 -3.27
N ALA A 873 21.87 19.73 -3.13
CA ALA A 873 22.54 19.13 -1.99
C ALA A 873 21.93 19.63 -0.67
N LYS A 874 21.17 18.78 0.03
CA LYS A 874 20.70 19.07 1.38
C LYS A 874 21.82 18.71 2.37
N PRO A 875 22.13 19.56 3.36
CA PRO A 875 22.92 19.14 4.51
C PRO A 875 22.10 18.09 5.28
N ARG A 876 22.70 16.94 5.58
CA ARG A 876 22.11 15.89 6.42
C ARG A 876 21.79 16.48 7.80
N PRO A 877 20.54 16.52 8.27
CA PRO A 877 20.26 16.78 9.68
C PRO A 877 20.83 15.62 10.50
N GLY A 878 21.48 15.93 11.62
CA GLY A 878 22.18 14.95 12.45
C GLY A 878 21.31 13.79 12.90
N ALA A 879 21.60 12.60 12.37
CA ALA A 879 21.16 11.33 12.93
C ALA A 879 21.83 11.14 14.29
N ARG A 880 21.18 11.61 15.38
CA ARG A 880 21.63 11.32 16.74
C ARG A 880 20.56 11.37 17.84
N ALA A 881 19.27 11.40 17.50
CA ALA A 881 18.20 11.42 18.51
C ALA A 881 17.39 10.12 18.62
N ILE A 882 17.63 9.12 17.75
CA ILE A 882 16.79 7.90 17.67
C ILE A 882 17.48 6.67 18.29
N ALA A 883 18.79 6.71 18.53
CA ALA A 883 19.54 5.59 19.11
C ALA A 883 19.53 5.54 20.65
N ASP A 884 19.27 6.66 21.34
CA ASP A 884 19.45 6.76 22.80
C ASP A 884 18.19 6.41 23.63
N ALA A 885 17.11 5.97 23.00
CA ALA A 885 15.90 5.50 23.70
C ALA A 885 15.95 3.99 24.05
N GLY A 886 17.08 3.32 23.81
CA GLY A 886 17.22 1.86 23.89
C GLY A 886 17.55 1.27 25.27
N ASP A 887 17.95 2.08 26.26
CA ASP A 887 18.32 1.60 27.60
C ASP A 887 17.52 2.33 28.69
N LEU A 888 16.27 1.94 28.92
CA LEU A 888 15.58 2.22 30.18
C LEU A 888 14.82 0.98 30.64
N ASP A 889 15.44 0.28 31.59
CA ASP A 889 14.83 -0.72 32.45
C ASP A 889 13.48 -0.22 33.00
N GLY A 890 12.51 -1.11 32.99
CA GLY A 890 11.12 -0.85 33.35
C GLY A 890 10.95 -0.25 34.74
N THR A 891 10.63 1.04 34.79
CA THR A 891 9.88 1.66 35.90
C THR A 891 8.99 2.78 35.35
N PRO A 892 7.69 2.81 35.65
CA PRO A 892 6.81 3.90 35.19
C PRO A 892 7.07 5.14 36.04
N ARG A 893 7.52 6.25 35.41
CA ARG A 893 7.55 7.56 36.06
C ARG A 893 6.25 8.31 35.80
N SER A 894 5.58 8.69 36.88
CA SER A 894 4.40 9.55 36.94
C SER A 894 4.68 10.99 36.48
N PRO A 895 3.73 11.69 35.82
CA PRO A 895 3.91 13.08 35.45
C PRO A 895 3.45 14.01 36.59
N THR A 896 4.38 14.67 37.28
CA THR A 896 4.07 15.82 38.13
C THR A 896 5.06 16.96 37.93
N SER A 897 4.50 18.11 37.55
CA SER A 897 4.91 19.49 37.82
C SER A 897 6.37 19.91 37.62
N ALA A 898 6.59 20.85 36.70
CA ALA A 898 7.58 21.91 36.90
C ALA A 898 7.14 23.19 36.20
N VAL A 899 6.54 24.09 36.98
CA VAL A 899 6.55 25.53 36.75
C VAL A 899 7.92 26.03 37.21
N ALA A 900 8.67 26.70 36.34
CA ALA A 900 9.71 27.65 36.74
C ALA A 900 9.99 28.66 35.63
N SER A 901 10.09 29.91 36.06
CA SER A 901 10.07 31.17 35.33
C SER A 901 11.46 31.75 35.02
N ALA A 902 11.55 32.40 33.85
CA ALA A 902 12.33 33.62 33.51
C ALA A 902 13.89 33.54 33.41
N PRO A 903 14.60 34.49 32.74
CA PRO A 903 14.13 35.78 32.21
C PRO A 903 14.53 36.17 30.76
N SER A 904 13.91 37.28 30.38
CA SER A 904 14.09 38.22 29.26
C SER A 904 15.52 38.62 28.91
N ASP A 905 15.76 38.79 27.60
CA ASP A 905 16.62 39.87 27.06
C ASP A 905 16.33 40.07 25.57
N GLN A 906 15.48 41.05 25.21
CA GLN A 906 15.59 41.83 23.97
C GLN A 906 14.89 43.19 24.16
N PRO A 907 15.52 44.33 23.82
CA PRO A 907 14.91 45.64 23.92
C PRO A 907 14.04 45.96 22.70
N SER A 908 12.94 46.66 22.98
CA SER A 908 12.02 47.24 22.00
C SER A 908 12.66 48.35 21.17
N LEU A 909 12.20 48.55 19.94
CA LEU A 909 11.56 49.81 19.53
C LEU A 909 10.87 49.69 18.15
N ALA A 910 9.58 50.03 18.15
CA ALA A 910 8.76 50.42 17.01
C ALA A 910 9.32 51.73 16.36
N ALA A 911 8.89 52.29 15.24
CA ALA A 911 7.69 52.21 14.42
C ALA A 911 8.02 52.91 13.07
N ALA A 912 7.31 52.60 11.99
CA ALA A 912 6.80 53.61 11.05
C ALA A 912 5.89 52.97 9.99
N SER A 913 4.61 53.30 10.09
CA SER A 913 3.56 53.14 9.08
C SER A 913 3.53 54.30 8.09
N ALA A 914 3.11 54.05 6.86
CA ALA A 914 2.32 54.94 5.98
C ALA A 914 1.74 54.05 4.85
N SER A 915 0.49 53.56 4.91
CA SER A 915 -0.82 54.20 4.59
C SER A 915 -0.97 54.49 3.09
N ASP A 916 -2.03 54.08 2.38
CA ASP A 916 -3.45 53.94 2.78
C ASP A 916 -4.08 52.56 2.54
#